data_AF-A0A8C5MJ82-F1
#
_entry.id   AF-A0A8C5MJ82-F1
#
_cell.length_a   1.000
_cell.length_b   1.000
_cell.length_c   1.000
_cell.angle_alpha   90.00
_cell.angle_beta   90.00
_cell.angle_gamma   90.00
#
_symmetry.space_group_name_H-M   'P 1'
#
loop_
_entity.id
_entity.type
_entity.pdbx_description
1 polymer ?
#
loop_
_entity_poly.entity_id
_entity_poly.type
_entity_poly.pdbx_seq_one_letter_code
_entity_poly.pdbx_strand_id
1 'polypeptide(L)'
;MYFIFLFFLLCLQPSFGCHPICHCRGRIFICEERDVVQIPNDIPSSATELRFMLTHITVLPEGAFAGLHDLEKIEISQNDMLKSIEANVFSNIPQLQEIRIEKANNLVNIDRDAFQNLRMLKYLLISNTGIHFLPAVSRIQSLQIVLLEIQDNINIKKIERNSFAGLSTEPIALRLNQNGIEEIQEHAFNGTYLTELILSGNQELARLPDFMFYGAQGPAVLDISKTRISALPSFGLENIKRLIAKSAYNLKKLPLLEKFSELIEANLTYPSHCCAFANWKREREKDWDMHLLCNSTASDKWKQIGKRSGNSVYLYSGGTSLEQADKEEEINIDYYLCDEIQDVICFPKPDEFNPCEDIMGHPALRVIIWCINILAIGGNSVVLIILITSHCKLTVPKFLMCNLAFADLSMGIYLLLIASVDIKTKGQYYNYAIDWQTGAGCDAAGFFTVFASELSIYTLTVITLERWHTITYAMQLDRKVKFRHASIIMLSGWIFAFTVAVLPIIGVSSYMKVSICLPMDIETTLSQAYIIFLLVINVVTFVVICTCYIGIYITVRNPNIVSSNSDTMIAKRMAVLIFTNFFCMAPISFFAISAALKLPLITVSKSKFLLVLFYPINSCANPFLYAICTKTFRRDFYYLMGKLGCCEKQAQIFRTETSSSAHTLHTRNGHCATGSKSSTSSIYTLVPISH
;
A
#
# COMPACT_ATOMS: atom_id res chain seq x y z
N MET A 1 6.74 -93.31 17.91
CA MET A 1 8.06 -92.63 17.95
C MET A 1 8.29 -91.75 16.71
N TYR A 2 7.31 -90.93 16.33
CA TYR A 2 7.41 -89.97 15.20
C TYR A 2 6.88 -88.57 15.54
N PHE A 3 6.14 -88.42 16.66
CA PHE A 3 5.56 -87.15 17.09
C PHE A 3 6.48 -86.30 17.98
N ILE A 4 7.51 -86.89 18.59
CA ILE A 4 8.44 -86.17 19.48
C ILE A 4 9.56 -85.48 18.68
N PHE A 5 9.86 -85.96 17.47
CA PHE A 5 10.91 -85.37 16.62
C PHE A 5 10.43 -84.10 15.88
N LEU A 6 9.12 -83.96 15.61
CA LEU A 6 8.56 -82.75 15.00
C LEU A 6 8.51 -81.56 15.96
N PHE A 7 8.35 -81.80 17.28
CA PHE A 7 8.30 -80.74 18.28
C PHE A 7 9.68 -80.13 18.55
N PHE A 8 10.76 -80.94 18.45
CA PHE A 8 12.14 -80.44 18.56
C PHE A 8 12.62 -79.67 17.33
N LEU A 9 12.05 -79.92 16.14
CA LEU A 9 12.34 -79.16 14.91
C LEU A 9 11.59 -77.81 14.85
N LEU A 10 10.49 -77.64 15.58
CA LEU A 10 9.81 -76.35 15.74
C LEU A 10 10.45 -75.45 16.81
N CYS A 11 11.26 -75.99 17.72
CA CYS A 11 12.07 -75.22 18.67
C CYS A 11 13.48 -74.86 18.15
N LEU A 12 13.83 -75.27 16.92
CA LEU A 12 15.02 -74.84 16.19
C LEU A 12 14.63 -73.89 15.05
N GLN A 13 13.71 -72.96 15.30
CA GLN A 13 13.77 -71.70 14.56
C GLN A 13 14.85 -70.85 15.22
N PRO A 14 15.82 -70.30 14.46
CA PRO A 14 16.70 -69.30 15.01
C PRO A 14 15.79 -68.19 15.51
N SER A 15 15.83 -67.92 16.82
CA SER A 15 15.38 -66.65 17.35
C SER A 15 16.13 -65.63 16.51
N PHE A 16 15.44 -64.92 15.61
CA PHE A 16 16.04 -63.82 14.86
C PHE A 16 16.56 -62.84 15.92
N GLY A 17 17.86 -62.94 16.17
CA GLY A 17 18.48 -62.45 17.38
C GLY A 17 18.33 -60.95 17.47
N CYS A 18 17.68 -60.49 18.53
CA CYS A 18 17.74 -59.09 18.91
C CYS A 18 19.14 -58.79 19.42
N HIS A 19 19.75 -57.73 18.91
CA HIS A 19 21.04 -57.25 19.37
C HIS A 19 20.95 -56.77 20.85
N PRO A 20 21.95 -57.01 21.71
CA PRO A 20 21.88 -56.57 23.12
C PRO A 20 21.81 -55.05 23.31
N ILE A 21 22.26 -54.26 22.32
CA ILE A 21 22.32 -52.79 22.42
C ILE A 21 21.15 -52.11 21.68
N CYS A 22 20.45 -52.80 20.77
CA CYS A 22 19.35 -52.20 20.01
C CYS A 22 18.09 -53.04 20.11
N HIS A 23 16.97 -52.38 20.42
CA HIS A 23 15.65 -53.00 20.44
C HIS A 23 15.19 -53.30 19.02
N CYS A 24 14.78 -54.53 18.77
CA CYS A 24 14.33 -54.99 17.48
C CYS A 24 12.84 -55.34 17.52
N ARG A 25 12.12 -54.98 16.46
CA ARG A 25 10.74 -55.40 16.22
C ARG A 25 10.61 -55.90 14.79
N GLY A 26 10.79 -57.20 14.60
CA GLY A 26 10.85 -57.79 13.26
C GLY A 26 12.10 -57.34 12.52
N ARG A 27 11.94 -56.60 11.41
CA ARG A 27 13.04 -56.05 10.58
C ARG A 27 13.40 -54.60 10.91
N ILE A 28 12.83 -54.05 11.98
CA ILE A 28 13.06 -52.67 12.44
C ILE A 28 14.01 -52.72 13.65
N PHE A 29 15.07 -51.93 13.62
CA PHE A 29 16.05 -51.84 14.69
C PHE A 29 16.11 -50.42 15.24
N ILE A 30 15.95 -50.29 16.55
CA ILE A 30 15.92 -49.04 17.29
C ILE A 30 17.06 -49.08 18.31
N CYS A 31 18.10 -48.30 18.05
CA CYS A 31 19.22 -48.09 18.94
C CYS A 31 18.94 -46.80 19.72
N GLU A 32 18.60 -46.96 20.99
CA GLU A 32 18.31 -45.87 21.92
C GLU A 32 19.28 -45.96 23.11
N GLU A 33 19.42 -44.89 23.88
CA GLU A 33 20.24 -44.77 25.09
C GLU A 33 21.72 -44.38 24.89
N ARG A 34 22.31 -43.90 25.99
CA ARG A 34 23.66 -43.31 26.06
C ARG A 34 24.79 -44.32 25.86
N ASP A 35 24.49 -45.61 25.98
CA ASP A 35 25.48 -46.68 25.84
C ASP A 35 25.81 -46.98 24.36
N VAL A 36 25.00 -46.48 23.42
CA VAL A 36 25.28 -46.53 21.99
C VAL A 36 26.30 -45.44 21.62
N VAL A 37 27.59 -45.80 21.60
CA VAL A 37 28.70 -44.88 21.23
C VAL A 37 29.12 -45.03 19.76
N GLN A 38 28.78 -46.16 19.13
CA GLN A 38 29.07 -46.46 17.73
C GLN A 38 27.94 -47.27 17.11
N ILE A 39 27.86 -47.26 15.78
CA ILE A 39 26.90 -48.09 15.04
C ILE A 39 27.28 -49.57 15.20
N PRO A 40 26.36 -50.47 15.58
CA PRO A 40 26.65 -51.90 15.67
C PRO A 40 26.98 -52.50 14.29
N ASN A 41 28.07 -53.26 14.22
CA ASN A 41 28.54 -53.88 12.96
C ASN A 41 27.75 -55.13 12.56
N ASP A 42 26.90 -55.64 13.44
CA ASP A 42 26.16 -56.90 13.34
C ASP A 42 24.65 -56.70 13.08
N ILE A 43 24.27 -55.53 12.56
CA ILE A 43 22.92 -55.28 12.06
C ILE A 43 22.64 -56.24 10.88
N PRO A 44 21.55 -57.02 10.91
CA PRO A 44 21.21 -57.94 9.83
C PRO A 44 20.96 -57.23 8.50
N SER A 45 21.45 -57.79 7.39
CA SER A 45 21.24 -57.25 6.04
C SER A 45 19.78 -57.18 5.59
N SER A 46 18.91 -57.94 6.26
CA SER A 46 17.45 -57.92 6.07
C SER A 46 16.75 -56.78 6.81
N ALA A 47 17.48 -55.90 7.51
CA ALA A 47 16.90 -54.76 8.20
C ALA A 47 16.23 -53.80 7.21
N THR A 48 14.98 -53.42 7.49
CA THR A 48 14.20 -52.48 6.66
C THR A 48 14.23 -51.07 7.20
N GLU A 49 14.46 -50.90 8.49
CA GLU A 49 14.45 -49.60 9.15
C GLU A 49 15.44 -49.55 10.31
N LEU A 50 16.26 -48.50 10.34
CA LEU A 50 17.20 -48.21 11.41
C LEU A 50 16.87 -46.87 12.06
N ARG A 51 16.79 -46.84 13.40
CA ARG A 51 16.60 -45.62 14.18
C ARG A 51 17.69 -45.48 15.22
N PHE A 52 18.37 -44.35 15.23
CA PHE A 52 19.37 -43.96 16.22
C PHE A 52 18.85 -42.75 16.98
N MET A 53 18.39 -42.96 18.21
CA MET A 53 17.77 -41.93 19.05
C MET A 53 18.52 -41.76 20.37
N LEU A 54 18.77 -40.53 20.81
CA LEU A 54 19.38 -40.26 22.12
C LEU A 54 20.72 -40.99 22.35
N THR A 55 21.47 -41.23 21.28
CA THR A 55 22.76 -41.96 21.31
C THR A 55 23.93 -41.01 21.60
N HIS A 56 25.06 -41.59 22.01
CA HIS A 56 26.33 -40.87 22.20
C HIS A 56 27.28 -41.08 21.00
N ILE A 57 26.75 -41.39 19.82
CA ILE A 57 27.52 -41.50 18.59
C ILE A 57 28.11 -40.12 18.26
N THR A 58 29.44 -40.05 18.11
CA THR A 58 30.12 -38.81 17.74
C THR A 58 30.31 -38.65 16.24
N VAL A 59 30.44 -39.76 15.51
CA VAL A 59 30.72 -39.79 14.08
C VAL A 59 29.94 -40.95 13.45
N LEU A 60 29.31 -40.72 12.29
CA LEU A 60 28.87 -41.82 11.42
C LEU A 60 30.03 -42.15 10.46
N PRO A 61 30.69 -43.31 10.64
CA PRO A 61 31.92 -43.64 9.92
C PRO A 61 31.64 -43.96 8.44
N GLU A 62 32.69 -43.87 7.62
CA GLU A 62 32.62 -44.27 6.21
C GLU A 62 31.99 -45.66 6.02
N GLY A 63 31.01 -45.75 5.12
CA GLY A 63 30.33 -47.01 4.80
C GLY A 63 29.49 -47.59 5.95
N ALA A 64 29.09 -46.78 6.93
CA ALA A 64 28.28 -47.16 8.10
C ALA A 64 27.09 -48.10 7.81
N PHE A 65 26.42 -47.92 6.66
CA PHE A 65 25.23 -48.69 6.27
C PHE A 65 25.47 -49.59 5.04
N ALA A 66 26.74 -49.84 4.69
CA ALA A 66 27.09 -50.66 3.55
C ALA A 66 26.60 -52.11 3.72
N GLY A 67 26.04 -52.68 2.64
CA GLY A 67 25.55 -54.06 2.62
C GLY A 67 24.11 -54.27 3.14
N LEU A 68 23.45 -53.21 3.63
CA LEU A 68 22.05 -53.25 4.06
C LEU A 68 21.09 -53.08 2.86
N HIS A 69 20.99 -54.10 2.01
CA HIS A 69 20.29 -53.99 0.72
C HIS A 69 18.77 -53.80 0.82
N ASP A 70 18.15 -54.28 1.90
CA ASP A 70 16.69 -54.21 2.15
C ASP A 70 16.28 -52.95 2.92
N LEU A 71 17.23 -52.06 3.23
CA LEU A 71 16.99 -50.90 4.07
C LEU A 71 16.18 -49.84 3.32
N GLU A 72 15.02 -49.50 3.88
CA GLU A 72 14.08 -48.52 3.30
C GLU A 72 14.12 -47.17 4.04
N LYS A 73 14.40 -47.18 5.35
CA LYS A 73 14.32 -45.98 6.20
C LYS A 73 15.49 -45.87 7.19
N ILE A 74 16.02 -44.66 7.32
CA ILE A 74 17.02 -44.33 8.34
C ILE A 74 16.57 -43.08 9.10
N GLU A 75 16.53 -43.17 10.43
CA GLU A 75 16.26 -42.06 11.33
C GLU A 75 17.44 -41.86 12.29
N ILE A 76 18.00 -40.66 12.31
CA ILE A 76 19.07 -40.21 13.20
C ILE A 76 18.53 -38.98 13.92
N SER A 77 18.01 -39.16 15.14
CA SER A 77 17.26 -38.11 15.83
C SER A 77 17.78 -37.88 17.25
N GLN A 78 17.83 -36.64 17.71
CA GLN A 78 18.19 -36.28 19.10
C GLN A 78 19.59 -36.80 19.52
N ASN A 79 20.56 -36.72 18.62
CA ASN A 79 21.93 -37.15 18.88
C ASN A 79 22.83 -35.92 19.10
N ASP A 80 22.84 -35.41 20.33
CA ASP A 80 23.56 -34.18 20.68
C ASP A 80 25.09 -34.32 20.56
N MET A 81 25.64 -35.53 20.64
CA MET A 81 27.09 -35.75 20.56
C MET A 81 27.60 -35.91 19.12
N LEU A 82 26.70 -36.10 18.14
CA LEU A 82 27.03 -36.32 16.75
C LEU A 82 27.62 -35.04 16.14
N LYS A 83 28.85 -35.13 15.62
CA LYS A 83 29.60 -33.99 15.07
C LYS A 83 29.80 -34.06 13.57
N SER A 84 29.95 -35.27 13.02
CA SER A 84 30.22 -35.46 11.59
C SER A 84 29.59 -36.71 11.00
N ILE A 85 29.22 -36.60 9.73
CA ILE A 85 28.83 -37.71 8.85
C ILE A 85 29.91 -37.83 7.77
N GLU A 86 30.60 -38.97 7.72
CA GLU A 86 31.71 -39.20 6.79
C GLU A 86 31.25 -39.56 5.37
N ALA A 87 32.21 -39.71 4.45
CA ALA A 87 31.96 -40.08 3.06
C ALA A 87 31.28 -41.46 2.96
N ASN A 88 30.52 -41.69 1.90
CA ASN A 88 29.91 -42.98 1.57
C ASN A 88 28.99 -43.59 2.64
N VAL A 89 28.57 -42.84 3.67
CA VAL A 89 27.66 -43.31 4.73
C VAL A 89 26.35 -43.82 4.13
N PHE A 90 25.74 -43.05 3.22
CA PHE A 90 24.54 -43.41 2.50
C PHE A 90 24.88 -43.73 1.05
N SER A 91 25.57 -44.87 0.84
CA SER A 91 26.00 -45.30 -0.50
C SER A 91 25.49 -46.70 -0.85
N ASN A 92 25.03 -46.87 -2.10
CA ASN A 92 24.62 -48.15 -2.66
C ASN A 92 23.55 -48.90 -1.84
N ILE A 93 22.56 -48.15 -1.34
CA ILE A 93 21.39 -48.68 -0.61
C ILE A 93 20.18 -48.57 -1.54
N PRO A 94 19.94 -49.55 -2.43
CA PRO A 94 19.05 -49.39 -3.57
C PRO A 94 17.57 -49.24 -3.20
N GLN A 95 17.17 -49.73 -2.02
CA GLN A 95 15.78 -49.66 -1.53
C GLN A 95 15.52 -48.45 -0.61
N LEU A 96 16.54 -47.63 -0.33
CA LEU A 96 16.42 -46.53 0.62
C LEU A 96 15.48 -45.45 0.09
N GLN A 97 14.39 -45.22 0.80
CA GLN A 97 13.35 -44.26 0.45
C GLN A 97 13.39 -43.01 1.32
N GLU A 98 13.84 -43.14 2.56
CA GLU A 98 13.66 -42.09 3.56
C GLU A 98 14.89 -41.98 4.47
N ILE A 99 15.44 -40.75 4.56
CA ILE A 99 16.52 -40.40 5.48
C ILE A 99 16.05 -39.21 6.32
N ARG A 100 16.10 -39.35 7.64
CA ARG A 100 15.80 -38.27 8.59
C ARG A 100 17.00 -38.03 9.50
N ILE A 101 17.48 -36.80 9.53
CA ILE A 101 18.52 -36.31 10.43
C ILE A 101 17.91 -35.14 11.20
N GLU A 102 17.55 -35.34 12.45
CA GLU A 102 16.80 -34.37 13.25
C GLU A 102 17.47 -34.09 14.60
N LYS A 103 17.43 -32.84 15.04
CA LYS A 103 17.83 -32.44 16.40
C LYS A 103 19.26 -32.91 16.75
N ALA A 104 20.19 -32.75 15.82
CA ALA A 104 21.61 -33.05 15.99
C ALA A 104 22.38 -31.72 16.08
N ASN A 105 22.24 -31.03 17.22
CA ASN A 105 22.64 -29.63 17.38
C ASN A 105 24.14 -29.39 17.13
N ASN A 106 24.98 -30.39 17.45
CA ASN A 106 26.44 -30.31 17.27
C ASN A 106 26.92 -30.93 15.96
N LEU A 107 26.03 -31.38 15.08
CA LEU A 107 26.40 -31.88 13.75
C LEU A 107 26.76 -30.69 12.87
N VAL A 108 28.05 -30.53 12.61
CA VAL A 108 28.60 -29.37 11.88
C VAL A 108 29.00 -29.75 10.46
N ASN A 109 29.49 -30.98 10.26
CA ASN A 109 30.04 -31.44 8.99
C ASN A 109 29.29 -32.65 8.43
N ILE A 110 28.78 -32.51 7.21
CA ILE A 110 28.33 -33.65 6.40
C ILE A 110 29.26 -33.69 5.20
N ASP A 111 29.97 -34.79 5.03
CA ASP A 111 30.91 -34.95 3.93
C ASP A 111 30.21 -34.81 2.57
N ARG A 112 30.90 -34.24 1.58
CA ARG A 112 30.35 -34.00 0.24
C ARG A 112 29.96 -35.30 -0.47
N ASP A 113 30.63 -36.40 -0.12
CA ASP A 113 30.43 -37.70 -0.72
C ASP A 113 29.58 -38.62 0.20
N ALA A 114 28.91 -38.08 1.22
CA ALA A 114 28.07 -38.84 2.15
C ALA A 114 26.85 -39.49 1.49
N PHE A 115 26.24 -38.86 0.48
CA PHE A 115 25.04 -39.34 -0.21
C PHE A 115 25.35 -39.77 -1.65
N GLN A 116 25.20 -41.06 -1.98
CA GLN A 116 25.53 -41.59 -3.30
C GLN A 116 24.58 -42.69 -3.79
N ASN A 117 24.15 -42.58 -5.05
CA ASN A 117 23.40 -43.58 -5.83
C ASN A 117 22.18 -44.14 -5.07
N LEU A 118 21.31 -43.24 -4.60
CA LEU A 118 20.10 -43.58 -3.83
C LEU A 118 18.88 -43.50 -4.76
N ARG A 119 18.75 -44.51 -5.64
CA ARG A 119 17.78 -44.50 -6.75
C ARG A 119 16.31 -44.45 -6.33
N MET A 120 15.99 -44.89 -5.12
CA MET A 120 14.63 -44.96 -4.59
C MET A 120 14.32 -43.87 -3.56
N LEU A 121 15.24 -42.91 -3.34
CA LEU A 121 15.07 -41.89 -2.32
C LEU A 121 13.87 -41.00 -2.66
N LYS A 122 12.96 -40.83 -1.70
CA LYS A 122 11.75 -39.98 -1.80
C LYS A 122 11.76 -38.84 -0.81
N TYR A 123 12.37 -39.02 0.36
CA TYR A 123 12.36 -38.03 1.43
C TYR A 123 13.73 -37.92 2.09
N LEU A 124 14.29 -36.71 2.10
CA LEU A 124 15.49 -36.35 2.85
C LEU A 124 15.17 -35.17 3.75
N LEU A 125 15.17 -35.42 5.06
CA LEU A 125 14.93 -34.42 6.09
C LEU A 125 16.23 -34.15 6.85
N ILE A 126 16.63 -32.88 6.92
CA ILE A 126 17.71 -32.40 7.80
C ILE A 126 17.17 -31.22 8.59
N SER A 127 16.87 -31.43 9.88
CA SER A 127 16.25 -30.41 10.70
C SER A 127 16.95 -30.19 12.04
N ASN A 128 17.07 -28.92 12.42
CA ASN A 128 17.62 -28.51 13.70
C ASN A 128 19.02 -29.11 13.95
N THR A 129 19.94 -28.79 13.04
CA THR A 129 21.34 -29.22 13.11
C THR A 129 22.29 -28.02 13.04
N GLY A 130 23.56 -28.25 13.37
CA GLY A 130 24.61 -27.23 13.37
C GLY A 130 25.27 -26.97 12.02
N ILE A 131 24.81 -27.56 10.91
CA ILE A 131 25.50 -27.53 9.62
C ILE A 131 25.58 -26.12 9.02
N HIS A 132 26.72 -25.80 8.42
CA HIS A 132 26.95 -24.47 7.81
C HIS A 132 26.62 -24.41 6.31
N PHE A 133 26.58 -25.56 5.64
CA PHE A 133 26.39 -25.66 4.19
C PHE A 133 25.28 -26.66 3.89
N LEU A 134 24.58 -26.47 2.77
CA LEU A 134 23.65 -27.46 2.25
C LEU A 134 24.40 -28.78 1.95
N PRO A 135 23.78 -29.94 2.19
CA PRO A 135 24.38 -31.23 1.83
C PRO A 135 24.58 -31.32 0.32
N ALA A 136 25.69 -31.93 -0.10
CA ALA A 136 25.93 -32.20 -1.50
C ALA A 136 25.02 -33.35 -1.98
N VAL A 137 24.08 -33.03 -2.88
CA VAL A 137 23.09 -33.98 -3.40
C VAL A 137 23.37 -34.45 -4.83
N SER A 138 24.45 -33.96 -5.44
CA SER A 138 24.75 -34.17 -6.86
C SER A 138 24.93 -35.62 -7.30
N ARG A 139 25.29 -36.50 -6.36
CA ARG A 139 25.52 -37.93 -6.62
C ARG A 139 24.36 -38.82 -6.18
N ILE A 140 23.23 -38.26 -5.75
CA ILE A 140 22.06 -39.03 -5.32
C ILE A 140 21.40 -39.73 -6.50
N GLN A 141 21.06 -38.98 -7.56
CA GLN A 141 20.45 -39.47 -8.81
C GLN A 141 19.23 -40.35 -8.59
N SER A 142 18.29 -39.88 -7.76
CA SER A 142 17.03 -40.59 -7.52
C SER A 142 16.20 -40.68 -8.80
N LEU A 143 15.43 -41.76 -8.92
CA LEU A 143 14.45 -42.00 -9.99
C LEU A 143 13.01 -41.77 -9.48
N GLN A 144 12.86 -41.08 -8.35
CA GLN A 144 11.57 -40.83 -7.70
C GLN A 144 11.37 -39.32 -7.49
N ILE A 145 10.12 -38.91 -7.29
CA ILE A 145 9.80 -37.55 -6.84
C ILE A 145 10.38 -37.35 -5.44
N VAL A 146 11.31 -36.41 -5.28
CA VAL A 146 12.02 -36.16 -4.01
C VAL A 146 11.47 -34.93 -3.31
N LEU A 147 11.11 -35.09 -2.04
CA LEU A 147 10.95 -33.99 -1.10
C LEU A 147 12.24 -33.82 -0.29
N LEU A 148 12.94 -32.71 -0.53
CA LEU A 148 14.11 -32.30 0.26
C LEU A 148 13.67 -31.22 1.25
N GLU A 149 13.72 -31.57 2.54
CA GLU A 149 13.31 -30.70 3.63
C GLU A 149 14.51 -30.39 4.52
N ILE A 150 14.97 -29.14 4.47
CA ILE A 150 16.06 -28.62 5.27
C ILE A 150 15.51 -27.44 6.05
N GLN A 151 15.28 -27.61 7.34
CA GLN A 151 14.60 -26.58 8.16
C GLN A 151 15.22 -26.41 9.54
N ASP A 152 15.09 -25.21 10.11
CA ASP A 152 15.65 -24.86 11.43
C ASP A 152 17.19 -25.02 11.52
N ASN A 153 17.91 -24.95 10.40
CA ASN A 153 19.38 -24.96 10.37
C ASN A 153 19.89 -23.52 10.23
N ILE A 154 19.98 -22.82 11.36
CA ILE A 154 20.27 -21.38 11.43
C ILE A 154 21.67 -20.99 10.90
N ASN A 155 22.57 -21.96 10.79
CA ASN A 155 23.96 -21.75 10.36
C ASN A 155 24.13 -21.81 8.83
N ILE A 156 23.12 -22.27 8.08
CA ILE A 156 23.14 -22.28 6.62
C ILE A 156 22.88 -20.87 6.11
N LYS A 157 23.91 -20.22 5.56
CA LYS A 157 23.85 -18.82 5.13
C LYS A 157 23.62 -18.61 3.63
N LYS A 158 23.96 -19.60 2.81
CA LYS A 158 24.07 -19.42 1.37
C LYS A 158 23.57 -20.63 0.58
N ILE A 159 22.88 -20.36 -0.53
CA ILE A 159 22.61 -21.35 -1.58
C ILE A 159 23.58 -21.11 -2.74
N GLU A 160 24.45 -22.09 -3.01
CA GLU A 160 25.45 -22.02 -4.07
C GLU A 160 24.88 -22.38 -5.45
N ARG A 161 25.64 -22.11 -6.51
CA ARG A 161 25.27 -22.49 -7.89
C ARG A 161 25.10 -24.01 -8.02
N ASN A 162 24.07 -24.44 -8.74
CA ASN A 162 23.79 -25.86 -9.00
C ASN A 162 23.66 -26.72 -7.72
N SER A 163 23.27 -26.14 -6.58
CA SER A 163 23.23 -26.84 -5.28
C SER A 163 22.37 -28.12 -5.30
N PHE A 164 21.38 -28.19 -6.20
CA PHE A 164 20.40 -29.27 -6.26
C PHE A 164 20.47 -30.10 -7.55
N ALA A 165 21.41 -29.78 -8.45
CA ALA A 165 21.58 -30.52 -9.70
C ALA A 165 22.00 -31.97 -9.41
N GLY A 166 21.36 -32.95 -10.04
CA GLY A 166 21.65 -34.38 -9.83
C GLY A 166 20.96 -35.03 -8.62
N LEU A 167 20.08 -34.30 -7.91
CA LEU A 167 19.28 -34.87 -6.82
C LEU A 167 18.30 -35.94 -7.32
N SER A 168 17.52 -35.63 -8.35
CA SER A 168 16.56 -36.54 -8.99
C SER A 168 16.42 -36.23 -10.48
N THR A 169 16.08 -37.25 -11.26
CA THR A 169 15.62 -37.07 -12.66
C THR A 169 14.13 -36.73 -12.75
N GLU A 170 13.38 -36.96 -11.68
CA GLU A 170 11.97 -36.62 -11.53
C GLU A 170 11.78 -35.25 -10.85
N PRO A 171 10.56 -34.67 -10.87
CA PRO A 171 10.30 -33.42 -10.19
C PRO A 171 10.62 -33.46 -8.69
N ILE A 172 11.14 -32.35 -8.16
CA ILE A 172 11.54 -32.21 -6.77
C ILE A 172 10.75 -31.10 -6.06
N ALA A 173 10.55 -31.26 -4.77
CA ALA A 173 10.01 -30.25 -3.86
C ALA A 173 11.11 -29.84 -2.88
N LEU A 174 11.42 -28.55 -2.82
CA LEU A 174 12.47 -27.98 -1.98
C LEU A 174 11.85 -27.15 -0.86
N ARG A 175 12.03 -27.60 0.38
CA ARG A 175 11.62 -26.87 1.58
C ARG A 175 12.86 -26.44 2.34
N LEU A 176 13.18 -25.16 2.23
CA LEU A 176 14.36 -24.52 2.83
C LEU A 176 13.94 -23.47 3.87
N ASN A 177 12.79 -23.68 4.51
CA ASN A 177 12.19 -22.76 5.46
C ASN A 177 12.95 -22.68 6.79
N GLN A 178 12.86 -21.53 7.46
CA GLN A 178 13.38 -21.29 8.81
C GLN A 178 14.89 -21.58 8.97
N ASN A 179 15.68 -21.44 7.91
CA ASN A 179 17.13 -21.48 8.00
C ASN A 179 17.71 -20.06 8.19
N GLY A 180 19.04 -19.96 8.18
CA GLY A 180 19.76 -18.70 8.25
C GLY A 180 20.10 -18.09 6.89
N ILE A 181 19.37 -18.41 5.81
CA ILE A 181 19.80 -18.08 4.44
C ILE A 181 19.75 -16.56 4.23
N GLU A 182 20.86 -16.01 3.76
CA GLU A 182 21.09 -14.59 3.51
C GLU A 182 21.28 -14.31 2.00
N GLU A 183 21.96 -15.22 1.30
CA GLU A 183 22.33 -15.08 -0.11
C GLU A 183 21.95 -16.32 -0.93
N ILE A 184 21.34 -16.10 -2.09
CA ILE A 184 21.15 -17.11 -3.14
C ILE A 184 22.00 -16.69 -4.33
N GLN A 185 22.79 -17.61 -4.91
CA GLN A 185 23.58 -17.31 -6.10
C GLN A 185 22.77 -17.46 -7.39
N GLU A 186 23.26 -16.84 -8.47
CA GLU A 186 22.76 -17.08 -9.83
C GLU A 186 22.88 -18.57 -10.19
N HIS A 187 21.90 -19.11 -10.92
CA HIS A 187 21.84 -20.53 -11.29
C HIS A 187 21.83 -21.51 -10.10
N ALA A 188 21.39 -21.07 -8.91
CA ALA A 188 21.28 -21.95 -7.73
C ALA A 188 20.44 -23.22 -7.99
N PHE A 189 19.39 -23.09 -8.80
CA PHE A 189 18.43 -24.18 -9.10
C PHE A 189 18.59 -24.77 -10.51
N ASN A 190 19.67 -24.46 -11.20
CA ASN A 190 19.92 -24.95 -12.56
C ASN A 190 19.94 -26.49 -12.64
N GLY A 191 19.38 -27.05 -13.71
CA GLY A 191 19.31 -28.50 -13.94
C GLY A 191 18.31 -29.21 -13.04
N THR A 192 17.26 -28.52 -12.57
CA THR A 192 16.24 -29.10 -11.69
C THR A 192 14.82 -28.89 -12.20
N TYR A 193 13.93 -29.78 -11.80
CA TYR A 193 12.50 -29.77 -12.11
C TYR A 193 11.73 -29.44 -10.83
N LEU A 194 11.51 -28.15 -10.56
CA LEU A 194 10.92 -27.69 -9.30
C LEU A 194 9.39 -27.72 -9.33
N THR A 195 8.80 -28.44 -8.38
CA THR A 195 7.35 -28.36 -8.11
C THR A 195 7.04 -27.28 -7.08
N GLU A 196 7.83 -27.24 -6.00
CA GLU A 196 7.63 -26.37 -4.85
C GLU A 196 9.00 -25.85 -4.40
N LEU A 197 9.07 -24.55 -4.12
CA LEU A 197 10.20 -23.90 -3.47
C LEU A 197 9.71 -23.04 -2.30
N ILE A 198 9.99 -23.49 -1.08
CA ILE A 198 9.67 -22.79 0.15
C ILE A 198 10.95 -22.18 0.73
N LEU A 199 11.04 -20.86 0.73
CA LEU A 199 12.10 -20.06 1.33
C LEU A 199 11.61 -19.31 2.58
N SER A 200 10.43 -19.64 3.08
CA SER A 200 9.77 -18.88 4.13
C SER A 200 10.51 -18.91 5.47
N GLY A 201 10.49 -17.81 6.21
CA GLY A 201 11.15 -17.70 7.51
C GLY A 201 12.67 -17.46 7.49
N ASN A 202 13.30 -17.35 6.31
CA ASN A 202 14.67 -16.86 6.18
C ASN A 202 14.69 -15.33 6.31
N GLN A 203 14.79 -14.84 7.55
CA GLN A 203 14.55 -13.43 7.89
C GLN A 203 15.58 -12.45 7.31
N GLU A 204 16.80 -12.91 7.05
CA GLU A 204 17.89 -12.08 6.53
C GLU A 204 17.98 -12.12 4.99
N LEU A 205 17.20 -12.98 4.33
CA LEU A 205 17.14 -13.05 2.87
C LEU A 205 16.47 -11.79 2.30
N ALA A 206 17.27 -10.94 1.65
CA ALA A 206 16.83 -9.62 1.18
C ALA A 206 16.68 -9.51 -0.34
N ARG A 207 17.37 -10.35 -1.13
CA ARG A 207 17.40 -10.26 -2.59
C ARG A 207 17.30 -11.64 -3.23
N LEU A 208 16.47 -11.71 -4.27
CA LEU A 208 16.42 -12.84 -5.19
C LEU A 208 17.16 -12.43 -6.48
N PRO A 209 18.20 -13.16 -6.91
CA PRO A 209 18.87 -12.91 -8.18
C PRO A 209 17.95 -13.17 -9.37
N ASP A 210 18.10 -12.42 -10.46
CA ASP A 210 17.23 -12.52 -11.63
C ASP A 210 17.34 -13.87 -12.36
N PHE A 211 18.51 -14.51 -12.36
CA PHE A 211 18.78 -15.77 -13.05
C PHE A 211 18.90 -16.96 -12.09
N MET A 212 18.35 -16.87 -10.87
CA MET A 212 18.35 -17.99 -9.92
C MET A 212 17.63 -19.24 -10.47
N PHE A 213 16.58 -19.05 -11.28
CA PHE A 213 15.79 -20.10 -11.93
C PHE A 213 16.27 -20.45 -13.34
N TYR A 214 17.37 -19.86 -13.82
CA TYR A 214 17.84 -20.15 -15.16
C TYR A 214 18.31 -21.60 -15.28
N GLY A 215 17.73 -22.33 -16.24
CA GLY A 215 17.95 -23.76 -16.42
C GLY A 215 17.19 -24.65 -15.43
N ALA A 216 16.30 -24.07 -14.61
CA ALA A 216 15.31 -24.80 -13.83
C ALA A 216 13.96 -24.81 -14.58
N GLN A 217 13.21 -25.90 -14.47
CA GLN A 217 11.78 -25.93 -14.83
C GLN A 217 10.95 -25.69 -13.58
N GLY A 218 9.95 -24.80 -13.63
CA GLY A 218 9.22 -24.36 -12.43
C GLY A 218 9.92 -23.20 -11.68
N PRO A 219 9.60 -22.95 -10.39
CA PRO A 219 8.69 -23.70 -9.53
C PRO A 219 7.21 -23.42 -9.81
N ALA A 220 6.33 -24.39 -9.54
CA ALA A 220 4.88 -24.17 -9.57
C ALA A 220 4.35 -23.47 -8.31
N VAL A 221 4.98 -23.73 -7.16
CA VAL A 221 4.68 -23.05 -5.89
C VAL A 221 5.92 -22.33 -5.37
N LEU A 222 5.80 -21.03 -5.12
CA LEU A 222 6.86 -20.22 -4.52
C LEU A 222 6.37 -19.59 -3.22
N ASP A 223 6.99 -19.94 -2.09
CA ASP A 223 6.72 -19.31 -0.79
C ASP A 223 7.94 -18.54 -0.28
N ILE A 224 7.81 -17.21 -0.23
CA ILE A 224 8.81 -16.25 0.28
C ILE A 224 8.30 -15.52 1.53
N SER A 225 7.35 -16.11 2.25
CA SER A 225 6.75 -15.50 3.45
C SER A 225 7.78 -15.26 4.55
N LYS A 226 7.60 -14.20 5.33
CA LYS A 226 8.48 -13.86 6.48
C LYS A 226 9.96 -13.70 6.08
N THR A 227 10.21 -13.16 4.89
CA THR A 227 11.55 -12.78 4.42
C THR A 227 11.67 -11.26 4.30
N ARG A 228 12.87 -10.75 4.06
CA ARG A 228 13.13 -9.33 3.77
C ARG A 228 13.26 -9.03 2.27
N ILE A 229 12.82 -9.95 1.41
CA ILE A 229 12.91 -9.84 -0.04
C ILE A 229 12.22 -8.55 -0.50
N SER A 230 12.93 -7.72 -1.27
CA SER A 230 12.40 -6.45 -1.77
C SER A 230 11.77 -6.53 -3.16
N ALA A 231 12.17 -7.52 -3.97
CA ALA A 231 11.70 -7.69 -5.34
C ALA A 231 11.73 -9.18 -5.75
N LEU A 232 10.80 -9.57 -6.61
CA LEU A 232 10.79 -10.86 -7.30
C LEU A 232 11.71 -10.82 -8.54
N PRO A 233 12.27 -11.96 -8.96
CA PRO A 233 13.14 -12.02 -10.13
C PRO A 233 12.38 -11.72 -11.42
N SER A 234 13.09 -11.22 -12.43
CA SER A 234 12.51 -10.87 -13.72
C SER A 234 12.24 -12.06 -14.64
N PHE A 235 12.82 -13.21 -14.36
CA PHE A 235 12.79 -14.42 -15.18
C PHE A 235 12.39 -15.64 -14.34
N GLY A 236 11.81 -16.66 -14.98
CA GLY A 236 11.43 -17.93 -14.32
C GLY A 236 10.14 -17.88 -13.51
N LEU A 237 9.34 -16.82 -13.63
CA LEU A 237 8.04 -16.68 -12.95
C LEU A 237 6.86 -17.27 -13.76
N GLU A 238 7.09 -17.62 -15.03
CA GLU A 238 6.06 -18.03 -16.00
C GLU A 238 5.29 -19.28 -15.56
N ASN A 239 6.00 -20.21 -14.90
CA ASN A 239 5.45 -21.50 -14.43
C ASN A 239 4.83 -21.41 -13.02
N ILE A 240 4.85 -20.25 -12.36
CA ILE A 240 4.35 -20.12 -10.98
C ILE A 240 2.82 -20.12 -11.00
N LYS A 241 2.23 -21.14 -10.39
CA LYS A 241 0.78 -21.29 -10.19
C LYS A 241 0.32 -20.72 -8.86
N ARG A 242 1.15 -20.82 -7.81
CA ARG A 242 0.85 -20.31 -6.47
C ARG A 242 2.01 -19.49 -5.92
N LEU A 243 1.76 -18.21 -5.63
CA LEU A 243 2.71 -17.30 -5.01
C LEU A 243 2.28 -16.99 -3.58
N ILE A 244 3.15 -17.24 -2.61
CA ILE A 244 2.91 -16.96 -1.19
C ILE A 244 3.99 -16.01 -0.68
N ALA A 245 3.59 -14.83 -0.23
CA ALA A 245 4.45 -13.77 0.27
C ALA A 245 3.78 -13.08 1.48
N LYS A 246 3.45 -13.87 2.51
CA LYS A 246 2.85 -13.36 3.76
C LYS A 246 3.91 -12.73 4.64
N SER A 247 3.61 -11.57 5.24
CA SER A 247 4.55 -10.85 6.11
C SER A 247 5.91 -10.56 5.45
N ALA A 248 5.92 -10.35 4.14
CA ALA A 248 7.07 -9.95 3.33
C ALA A 248 7.01 -8.43 3.07
N TYR A 249 7.15 -7.63 4.14
CA TYR A 249 6.87 -6.19 4.10
C TYR A 249 7.77 -5.38 3.15
N ASN A 250 8.97 -5.88 2.85
CA ASN A 250 9.89 -5.21 1.91
C ASN A 250 9.48 -5.39 0.45
N LEU A 251 8.66 -6.41 0.15
CA LEU A 251 8.16 -6.65 -1.20
C LEU A 251 7.05 -5.65 -1.49
N LYS A 252 7.42 -4.45 -1.91
CA LYS A 252 6.46 -3.36 -2.17
C LYS A 252 5.93 -3.36 -3.60
N LYS A 253 6.67 -3.94 -4.55
CA LYS A 253 6.35 -3.90 -5.97
C LYS A 253 6.26 -5.32 -6.53
N LEU A 254 5.33 -5.50 -7.45
CA LEU A 254 5.25 -6.71 -8.27
C LEU A 254 5.86 -6.44 -9.65
N PRO A 255 6.47 -7.46 -10.29
CA PRO A 255 6.87 -7.37 -11.68
C PRO A 255 5.63 -7.27 -12.60
N LEU A 256 5.86 -7.04 -13.89
CA LEU A 256 4.79 -6.99 -14.88
C LEU A 256 3.95 -8.27 -14.83
N LEU A 257 2.62 -8.10 -14.83
CA LEU A 257 1.68 -9.20 -14.61
C LEU A 257 1.70 -10.24 -15.75
N GLU A 258 2.11 -9.84 -16.95
CA GLU A 258 2.33 -10.73 -18.10
C GLU A 258 3.35 -11.84 -17.80
N LYS A 259 4.26 -11.62 -16.85
CA LYS A 259 5.25 -12.63 -16.43
C LYS A 259 4.64 -13.75 -15.59
N PHE A 260 3.41 -13.59 -15.12
CA PHE A 260 2.66 -14.56 -14.34
C PHE A 260 1.61 -15.25 -15.22
N SER A 261 2.06 -15.94 -16.26
CA SER A 261 1.19 -16.59 -17.26
C SER A 261 0.33 -17.70 -16.66
N GLU A 262 0.89 -18.51 -15.76
CA GLU A 262 0.18 -19.66 -15.16
C GLU A 262 -0.35 -19.40 -13.74
N LEU A 263 -0.32 -18.16 -13.24
CA LEU A 263 -0.66 -17.87 -11.86
C LEU A 263 -2.16 -18.05 -11.60
N ILE A 264 -2.49 -18.87 -10.59
CA ILE A 264 -3.86 -19.20 -10.17
C ILE A 264 -4.17 -18.60 -8.80
N GLU A 265 -3.19 -18.57 -7.89
CA GLU A 265 -3.40 -18.14 -6.51
C GLU A 265 -2.23 -17.27 -6.02
N ALA A 266 -2.55 -16.13 -5.39
CA ALA A 266 -1.59 -15.21 -4.81
C ALA A 266 -1.97 -14.87 -3.36
N ASN A 267 -1.11 -15.18 -2.40
CA ASN A 267 -1.32 -14.88 -0.99
C ASN A 267 -0.22 -13.95 -0.49
N LEU A 268 -0.52 -12.66 -0.50
CA LEU A 268 0.44 -11.56 -0.39
C LEU A 268 0.32 -10.84 0.95
N THR A 269 1.20 -9.86 1.16
CA THR A 269 1.17 -9.01 2.36
C THR A 269 0.24 -7.82 2.20
N TYR A 270 0.19 -7.23 1.00
CA TYR A 270 -0.49 -5.96 0.76
C TYR A 270 -1.77 -6.15 -0.07
N PRO A 271 -2.93 -5.64 0.38
CA PRO A 271 -4.17 -5.69 -0.40
C PRO A 271 -4.07 -4.97 -1.76
N SER A 272 -3.22 -3.95 -1.87
CA SER A 272 -2.99 -3.21 -3.11
C SER A 272 -2.42 -4.09 -4.23
N HIS A 273 -1.66 -5.14 -3.91
CA HIS A 273 -1.18 -6.09 -4.91
C HIS A 273 -2.31 -6.91 -5.52
N CYS A 274 -3.31 -7.28 -4.73
CA CYS A 274 -4.50 -7.98 -5.24
C CYS A 274 -5.34 -7.11 -6.18
N CYS A 275 -5.28 -5.79 -6.03
CA CYS A 275 -5.88 -4.88 -7.00
C CYS A 275 -5.24 -4.92 -8.38
N ALA A 276 -3.94 -5.23 -8.47
CA ALA A 276 -3.24 -5.37 -9.75
C ALA A 276 -3.85 -6.53 -10.57
N PHE A 277 -4.01 -7.70 -9.94
CA PHE A 277 -4.61 -8.88 -10.57
C PHE A 277 -6.09 -8.66 -10.92
N ALA A 278 -6.85 -7.98 -10.06
CA ALA A 278 -8.25 -7.66 -10.32
C ALA A 278 -8.44 -6.67 -11.48
N ASN A 279 -7.54 -5.69 -11.64
CA ASN A 279 -7.61 -4.72 -12.75
C ASN A 279 -7.13 -5.32 -14.07
N TRP A 280 -6.10 -6.17 -14.04
CA TRP A 280 -5.60 -6.87 -15.23
C TRP A 280 -6.67 -7.75 -15.89
N LYS A 281 -7.53 -8.38 -15.08
CA LYS A 281 -8.74 -9.06 -15.56
C LYS A 281 -9.61 -8.14 -16.44
N ARG A 282 -9.97 -6.96 -15.93
CA ARG A 282 -10.84 -6.01 -16.64
C ARG A 282 -10.23 -5.48 -17.93
N GLU A 283 -8.91 -5.37 -18.00
CA GLU A 283 -8.21 -4.97 -19.22
C GLU A 283 -8.23 -6.10 -20.26
N ARG A 284 -7.93 -7.34 -19.85
CA ARG A 284 -8.05 -8.50 -20.75
C ARG A 284 -9.47 -8.69 -21.24
N GLU A 285 -10.48 -8.66 -20.36
CA GLU A 285 -11.90 -8.81 -20.74
C GLU A 285 -12.35 -7.78 -21.79
N LYS A 286 -11.87 -6.54 -21.72
CA LYS A 286 -12.15 -5.50 -22.74
C LYS A 286 -11.50 -5.79 -24.09
N ASP A 287 -10.34 -6.43 -24.09
CA ASP A 287 -9.64 -6.85 -25.31
C ASP A 287 -10.34 -8.08 -25.95
N TRP A 288 -10.90 -8.96 -25.11
CA TRP A 288 -11.70 -10.12 -25.55
C TRP A 288 -13.06 -9.77 -26.16
N ASP A 289 -13.68 -8.65 -25.77
CA ASP A 289 -14.89 -8.13 -26.45
C ASP A 289 -14.63 -7.75 -27.92
N MET A 290 -13.36 -7.59 -28.33
CA MET A 290 -12.98 -7.39 -29.73
C MET A 290 -12.71 -8.71 -30.50
N HIS A 291 -12.60 -9.84 -29.80
CA HIS A 291 -12.32 -11.18 -30.35
C HIS A 291 -13.35 -12.24 -29.96
N LEU A 292 -14.64 -11.86 -29.90
CA LEU A 292 -15.74 -12.77 -29.60
C LEU A 292 -16.05 -13.73 -30.78
N LEU A 293 -15.21 -14.75 -30.97
CA LEU A 293 -15.44 -15.90 -31.86
C LEU A 293 -15.60 -17.23 -31.11
N CYS A 294 -15.81 -17.20 -29.79
CA CYS A 294 -16.16 -18.38 -29.01
C CYS A 294 -17.60 -18.26 -28.50
N ASN A 295 -18.57 -18.48 -29.39
CA ASN A 295 -19.92 -18.88 -28.99
C ASN A 295 -20.24 -20.20 -29.68
N SER A 296 -20.80 -21.16 -28.95
CA SER A 296 -21.08 -22.54 -29.40
C SER A 296 -21.98 -22.62 -30.63
N THR A 297 -22.67 -21.54 -30.99
CA THR A 297 -23.49 -21.43 -32.21
C THR A 297 -22.70 -21.11 -33.49
N ALA A 298 -21.43 -20.70 -33.40
CA ALA A 298 -20.56 -20.49 -34.55
C ALA A 298 -19.92 -21.80 -35.05
N SER A 299 -19.55 -22.72 -34.14
CA SER A 299 -18.96 -24.02 -34.50
C SER A 299 -19.89 -24.86 -35.40
N ASP A 300 -21.19 -24.82 -35.14
CA ASP A 300 -22.19 -25.53 -35.95
C ASP A 300 -22.45 -24.87 -37.32
N LYS A 301 -22.20 -23.57 -37.45
CA LYS A 301 -22.35 -22.83 -38.73
C LYS A 301 -21.20 -23.11 -39.69
N TRP A 302 -19.97 -23.27 -39.20
CA TRP A 302 -18.80 -23.54 -40.06
C TRP A 302 -18.73 -24.99 -40.54
N LYS A 303 -19.23 -25.97 -39.77
CA LYS A 303 -19.41 -27.36 -40.22
C LYS A 303 -20.40 -27.50 -41.39
N GLN A 304 -21.36 -26.58 -41.51
CA GLN A 304 -22.32 -26.54 -42.61
C GLN A 304 -21.77 -25.85 -43.88
N ILE A 305 -20.87 -24.88 -43.71
CA ILE A 305 -20.28 -24.13 -44.84
C ILE A 305 -19.14 -24.92 -45.52
N GLY A 306 -18.32 -25.63 -44.74
CA GLY A 306 -17.24 -26.49 -45.26
C GLY A 306 -17.69 -27.71 -46.07
N LYS A 307 -18.96 -28.13 -45.93
CA LYS A 307 -19.55 -29.21 -46.75
C LYS A 307 -20.16 -28.73 -48.06
N ARG A 308 -20.21 -27.42 -48.34
CA ARG A 308 -20.91 -26.85 -49.51
C ARG A 308 -20.04 -26.07 -50.48
N SER A 309 -18.76 -25.85 -50.19
CA SER A 309 -17.84 -25.24 -51.15
C SER A 309 -16.48 -25.92 -51.05
N GLY A 310 -16.22 -26.85 -51.97
CA GLY A 310 -14.91 -27.49 -52.12
C GLY A 310 -13.91 -26.54 -52.76
N ASN A 311 -13.46 -25.53 -52.03
CA ASN A 311 -12.32 -24.68 -52.40
C ASN A 311 -11.49 -24.36 -51.14
N SER A 312 -10.27 -24.87 -51.12
CA SER A 312 -9.22 -24.55 -50.15
C SER A 312 -8.71 -23.13 -50.37
N VAL A 313 -8.74 -22.30 -49.32
CA VAL A 313 -8.11 -20.98 -49.31
C VAL A 313 -6.71 -21.13 -48.72
N TYR A 314 -5.68 -20.98 -49.56
CA TYR A 314 -4.29 -20.88 -49.12
C TYR A 314 -3.97 -19.43 -48.73
N LEU A 315 -3.37 -19.22 -47.56
CA LEU A 315 -2.74 -17.96 -47.17
C LEU A 315 -1.24 -18.21 -46.98
N TYR A 316 -0.44 -17.65 -47.91
CA TYR A 316 1.02 -17.67 -47.90
C TYR A 316 1.59 -16.64 -46.92
N SER A 317 2.64 -17.01 -46.18
CA SER A 317 3.76 -16.11 -45.92
C SER A 317 5.05 -16.93 -45.84
N GLY A 318 6.03 -16.56 -46.67
CA GLY A 318 7.28 -17.30 -46.94
C GLY A 318 8.26 -17.32 -45.76
N GLY A 319 9.40 -18.02 -45.80
CA GLY A 319 10.04 -18.82 -46.83
C GLY A 319 11.54 -18.88 -46.49
N THR A 320 12.09 -20.07 -46.22
CA THR A 320 13.45 -20.50 -46.63
C THR A 320 13.63 -21.98 -46.28
N SER A 321 14.19 -22.70 -47.25
CA SER A 321 14.18 -24.14 -47.45
C SER A 321 15.39 -24.86 -46.84
N LEU A 322 15.17 -26.09 -46.35
CA LEU A 322 16.03 -27.26 -46.61
C LEU A 322 15.19 -28.54 -46.40
N GLU A 323 15.22 -29.39 -47.42
CA GLU A 323 14.46 -30.63 -47.61
C GLU A 323 14.79 -31.71 -46.55
N GLN A 324 13.80 -32.46 -46.06
CA GLN A 324 13.51 -33.85 -46.47
C GLN A 324 12.54 -34.57 -45.50
N ALA A 325 11.63 -35.36 -46.10
CA ALA A 325 11.00 -36.59 -45.60
C ALA A 325 9.81 -36.51 -44.61
N ASP A 326 8.61 -36.47 -45.22
CA ASP A 326 7.42 -37.29 -44.98
C ASP A 326 7.24 -37.96 -43.60
N LYS A 327 6.29 -37.42 -42.83
CA LYS A 327 5.27 -38.15 -42.06
C LYS A 327 4.06 -37.25 -41.90
N GLU A 328 2.94 -37.62 -42.52
CA GLU A 328 1.63 -37.02 -42.27
C GLU A 328 1.20 -37.35 -40.84
N GLU A 329 1.36 -36.40 -39.91
CA GLU A 329 0.58 -36.32 -38.68
C GLU A 329 -0.42 -35.18 -38.86
N GLU A 330 -1.72 -35.53 -38.93
CA GLU A 330 -2.81 -34.57 -38.80
C GLU A 330 -2.65 -33.82 -37.46
N ILE A 331 -2.15 -32.59 -37.52
CA ILE A 331 -2.14 -31.71 -36.35
C ILE A 331 -3.59 -31.30 -36.09
N ASN A 332 -4.17 -31.89 -35.04
CA ASN A 332 -5.48 -31.53 -34.51
C ASN A 332 -5.41 -30.15 -33.83
N ILE A 333 -5.42 -29.08 -34.63
CA ILE A 333 -5.49 -27.69 -34.18
C ILE A 333 -6.95 -27.38 -33.86
N ASP A 334 -7.48 -27.93 -32.76
CA ASP A 334 -8.82 -27.54 -32.30
C ASP A 334 -9.00 -27.62 -30.76
N TYR A 335 -7.90 -27.69 -29.99
CA TYR A 335 -7.99 -27.87 -28.53
C TYR A 335 -7.30 -26.80 -27.66
N TYR A 336 -6.71 -25.74 -28.22
CA TYR A 336 -5.89 -24.80 -27.42
C TYR A 336 -6.34 -23.34 -27.39
N LEU A 337 -7.54 -22.99 -27.88
CA LEU A 337 -7.98 -21.58 -27.89
C LEU A 337 -9.29 -21.33 -27.14
N CYS A 338 -9.52 -22.06 -26.06
CA CYS A 338 -10.53 -21.75 -25.05
C CYS A 338 -9.96 -22.02 -23.64
N ASP A 339 -8.79 -21.47 -23.31
CA ASP A 339 -8.46 -21.32 -21.90
C ASP A 339 -9.42 -20.27 -21.33
N GLU A 340 -10.41 -20.75 -20.57
CA GLU A 340 -11.15 -19.88 -19.67
C GLU A 340 -10.12 -19.09 -18.86
N ILE A 341 -10.15 -17.76 -18.92
CA ILE A 341 -9.26 -16.90 -18.14
C ILE A 341 -9.52 -17.23 -16.67
N GLN A 342 -8.69 -18.08 -16.09
CA GLN A 342 -8.88 -18.48 -14.71
C GLN A 342 -8.50 -17.32 -13.81
N ASP A 343 -9.48 -16.86 -13.03
CA ASP A 343 -9.30 -15.72 -12.14
C ASP A 343 -8.21 -16.02 -11.10
N VAL A 344 -7.22 -15.12 -11.00
CA VAL A 344 -6.21 -15.22 -9.93
C VAL A 344 -6.89 -14.98 -8.59
N ILE A 345 -6.95 -16.02 -7.77
CA ILE A 345 -7.47 -15.95 -6.40
C ILE A 345 -6.44 -15.23 -5.55
N CYS A 346 -6.72 -13.99 -5.15
CA CYS A 346 -5.76 -13.17 -4.41
C CYS A 346 -6.21 -12.82 -2.98
N PHE A 347 -5.26 -12.90 -2.04
CA PHE A 347 -5.41 -12.53 -0.63
C PHE A 347 -4.24 -11.61 -0.18
N PRO A 348 -4.46 -10.70 0.78
CA PRO A 348 -5.73 -10.30 1.36
C PRO A 348 -6.60 -9.56 0.35
N LYS A 349 -7.92 -9.76 0.44
CA LYS A 349 -8.86 -9.06 -0.45
C LYS A 349 -8.77 -7.54 -0.17
N PRO A 350 -8.89 -6.69 -1.21
CA PRO A 350 -8.96 -5.23 -1.05
C PRO A 350 -10.05 -4.84 -0.04
N ASP A 351 -9.73 -3.91 0.85
CA ASP A 351 -10.65 -3.38 1.86
C ASP A 351 -11.31 -2.08 1.37
N GLU A 352 -12.32 -1.60 2.11
CA GLU A 352 -13.03 -0.37 1.73
C GLU A 352 -12.14 0.88 1.73
N PHE A 353 -11.03 0.86 2.49
CA PHE A 353 -10.09 1.97 2.61
C PHE A 353 -9.03 2.00 1.50
N ASN A 354 -8.73 0.85 0.88
CA ASN A 354 -7.85 0.71 -0.29
C ASN A 354 -8.59 0.06 -1.47
N PRO A 355 -9.59 0.75 -2.06
CA PRO A 355 -10.22 0.28 -3.29
C PRO A 355 -9.21 0.27 -4.44
N CYS A 356 -9.37 -0.65 -5.38
CA CYS A 356 -8.49 -0.88 -6.55
C CYS A 356 -8.52 0.23 -7.62
N GLU A 357 -8.64 1.47 -7.18
CA GLU A 357 -8.75 2.68 -7.97
C GLU A 357 -7.51 3.56 -7.74
N ASP A 358 -7.18 4.39 -8.72
CA ASP A 358 -6.24 5.51 -8.50
C ASP A 358 -6.75 6.43 -7.37
N ILE A 359 -5.86 7.28 -6.83
CA ILE A 359 -6.16 8.21 -5.72
C ILE A 359 -7.50 8.94 -5.93
N MET A 360 -7.72 9.54 -7.11
CA MET A 360 -8.97 10.23 -7.44
C MET A 360 -10.01 9.35 -8.16
N GLY A 361 -9.60 8.24 -8.78
CA GLY A 361 -10.47 7.25 -9.45
C GLY A 361 -11.17 7.72 -10.73
N HIS A 362 -11.69 8.95 -10.80
CA HIS A 362 -12.50 9.46 -11.92
C HIS A 362 -11.88 10.68 -12.63
N PRO A 363 -11.92 10.74 -13.97
CA PRO A 363 -11.44 11.90 -14.73
C PRO A 363 -12.11 13.22 -14.37
N ALA A 364 -13.41 13.22 -14.07
CA ALA A 364 -14.13 14.43 -13.68
C ALA A 364 -13.60 15.03 -12.36
N LEU A 365 -13.31 14.17 -11.37
CA LEU A 365 -12.72 14.59 -10.10
C LEU A 365 -11.33 15.20 -10.29
N ARG A 366 -10.53 14.66 -11.21
CA ARG A 366 -9.21 15.21 -11.58
C ARG A 366 -9.31 16.63 -12.13
N VAL A 367 -10.29 16.91 -13.00
CA VAL A 367 -10.50 18.27 -13.50
C VAL A 367 -10.93 19.21 -12.38
N ILE A 368 -11.86 18.77 -11.53
CA ILE A 368 -12.39 19.58 -10.42
C ILE A 368 -11.29 19.93 -9.40
N ILE A 369 -10.45 18.97 -8.99
CA ILE A 369 -9.41 19.23 -7.98
C ILE A 369 -8.39 20.26 -8.48
N TRP A 370 -8.01 20.23 -9.76
CA TRP A 370 -7.13 21.24 -10.33
C TRP A 370 -7.79 22.63 -10.35
N CYS A 371 -9.07 22.72 -10.69
CA CYS A 371 -9.82 23.98 -10.64
C CYS A 371 -9.89 24.54 -9.21
N ILE A 372 -10.27 23.71 -8.22
CA ILE A 372 -10.34 24.12 -6.81
C ILE A 372 -8.96 24.56 -6.31
N ASN A 373 -7.92 23.81 -6.64
CA ASN A 373 -6.55 24.10 -6.23
C ASN A 373 -6.05 25.46 -6.76
N ILE A 374 -6.26 25.74 -8.04
CA ILE A 374 -5.90 27.03 -8.65
C ILE A 374 -6.64 28.18 -7.96
N LEU A 375 -7.93 28.02 -7.69
CA LEU A 375 -8.75 29.03 -7.00
C LEU A 375 -8.30 29.23 -5.54
N ALA A 376 -8.01 28.14 -4.82
CA ALA A 376 -7.58 28.19 -3.43
C ALA A 376 -6.21 28.87 -3.29
N ILE A 377 -5.21 28.44 -4.06
CA ILE A 377 -3.86 29.04 -4.00
C ILE A 377 -3.90 30.47 -4.54
N GLY A 378 -4.45 30.68 -5.74
CA GLY A 378 -4.47 32.00 -6.37
C GLY A 378 -5.28 33.03 -5.59
N GLY A 379 -6.51 32.66 -5.20
CA GLY A 379 -7.41 33.53 -4.45
C GLY A 379 -6.83 33.94 -3.10
N ASN A 380 -6.37 32.97 -2.29
CA ASN A 380 -5.82 33.27 -0.97
C ASN A 380 -4.47 33.99 -1.03
N SER A 381 -3.63 33.70 -2.03
CA SER A 381 -2.38 34.45 -2.24
C SER A 381 -2.64 35.92 -2.56
N VAL A 382 -3.60 36.21 -3.45
CA VAL A 382 -3.99 37.59 -3.77
C VAL A 382 -4.52 38.31 -2.53
N VAL A 383 -5.37 37.66 -1.74
CA VAL A 383 -5.88 38.22 -0.48
C VAL A 383 -4.75 38.53 0.50
N LEU A 384 -3.82 37.60 0.70
CA LEU A 384 -2.69 37.76 1.61
C LEU A 384 -1.77 38.90 1.16
N ILE A 385 -1.42 38.95 -0.14
CA ILE A 385 -0.57 40.02 -0.71
C ILE A 385 -1.21 41.39 -0.51
N ILE A 386 -2.50 41.54 -0.81
CA ILE A 386 -3.20 42.83 -0.69
C ILE A 386 -3.30 43.26 0.78
N LEU A 387 -3.64 42.34 1.68
CA LEU A 387 -3.77 42.65 3.10
C LEU A 387 -2.44 43.03 3.76
N ILE A 388 -1.33 42.40 3.35
CA ILE A 388 0.02 42.71 3.86
C ILE A 388 0.58 43.99 3.22
N THR A 389 0.34 44.23 1.93
CA THR A 389 0.90 45.37 1.19
C THR A 389 0.08 46.67 1.37
N SER A 390 -1.15 46.57 1.88
CA SER A 390 -2.01 47.72 2.17
C SER A 390 -1.31 48.68 3.15
N HIS A 391 -1.09 49.93 2.75
CA HIS A 391 -0.51 51.00 3.59
C HIS A 391 -1.42 51.44 4.77
N CYS A 392 -2.55 50.77 4.98
CA CYS A 392 -3.47 51.07 6.07
C CYS A 392 -3.03 50.38 7.36
N LYS A 393 -3.32 50.98 8.53
CA LYS A 393 -3.08 50.34 9.84
C LYS A 393 -3.75 48.95 9.92
N LEU A 394 -3.02 47.97 10.44
CA LEU A 394 -3.49 46.58 10.57
C LEU A 394 -4.53 46.49 11.70
N THR A 395 -5.80 46.33 11.33
CA THR A 395 -6.91 46.18 12.28
C THR A 395 -7.06 44.71 12.69
N VAL A 396 -7.69 44.44 13.84
CA VAL A 396 -7.96 43.07 14.31
C VAL A 396 -8.66 42.22 13.24
N PRO A 397 -9.72 42.69 12.54
CA PRO A 397 -10.33 41.88 11.50
C PRO A 397 -9.43 41.61 10.29
N LYS A 398 -8.57 42.57 9.90
CA LYS A 398 -7.59 42.34 8.81
C LYS A 398 -6.57 41.28 9.21
N PHE A 399 -6.10 41.31 10.45
CA PHE A 399 -5.21 40.28 11.01
C PHE A 399 -5.85 38.89 10.99
N LEU A 400 -7.10 38.76 11.44
CA LEU A 400 -7.81 37.48 11.43
C LEU A 400 -8.05 36.97 10.00
N MET A 401 -8.37 37.87 9.05
CA MET A 401 -8.50 37.50 7.63
C MET A 401 -7.17 37.02 7.03
N CYS A 402 -6.02 37.58 7.43
CA CYS A 402 -4.71 37.06 7.00
C CYS A 402 -4.46 35.64 7.50
N ASN A 403 -4.81 35.34 8.76
CA ASN A 403 -4.66 33.99 9.30
C ASN A 403 -5.59 32.99 8.59
N LEU A 404 -6.82 33.40 8.26
CA LEU A 404 -7.76 32.56 7.50
C LEU A 404 -7.22 32.27 6.09
N ALA A 405 -6.74 33.30 5.38
CA ALA A 405 -6.14 33.13 4.06
C ALA A 405 -4.89 32.25 4.09
N PHE A 406 -4.09 32.30 5.17
CA PHE A 406 -2.94 31.43 5.35
C PHE A 406 -3.35 29.95 5.55
N ALA A 407 -4.36 29.70 6.39
CA ALA A 407 -4.89 28.36 6.58
C ALA A 407 -5.43 27.77 5.27
N ASP A 408 -6.21 28.55 4.52
CA ASP A 408 -6.78 28.12 3.23
C ASP A 408 -5.70 27.94 2.14
N LEU A 409 -4.62 28.72 2.17
CA LEU A 409 -3.45 28.50 1.31
C LEU A 409 -2.78 27.16 1.62
N SER A 410 -2.66 26.82 2.91
CA SER A 410 -2.11 25.54 3.36
C SER A 410 -2.97 24.36 2.90
N MET A 411 -4.30 24.52 2.91
CA MET A 411 -5.23 23.56 2.32
C MET A 411 -5.01 23.41 0.79
N GLY A 412 -4.73 24.51 0.09
CA GLY A 412 -4.34 24.49 -1.33
C GLY A 412 -3.07 23.70 -1.59
N ILE A 413 -2.03 23.85 -0.75
CA ILE A 413 -0.78 23.06 -0.85
C ILE A 413 -1.06 21.56 -0.70
N TYR A 414 -1.91 21.18 0.24
CA TYR A 414 -2.35 19.79 0.38
C TYR A 414 -3.02 19.26 -0.89
N LEU A 415 -3.98 19.99 -1.48
CA LEU A 415 -4.63 19.57 -2.72
C LEU A 415 -3.64 19.44 -3.89
N LEU A 416 -2.65 20.33 -3.95
CA LEU A 416 -1.60 20.29 -4.96
C LEU A 416 -0.73 19.04 -4.82
N LEU A 417 -0.35 18.64 -3.60
CA LEU A 417 0.38 17.40 -3.34
C LEU A 417 -0.41 16.19 -3.83
N ILE A 418 -1.68 16.08 -3.44
CA ILE A 418 -2.54 14.96 -3.85
C ILE A 418 -2.72 14.91 -5.38
N ALA A 419 -2.99 16.04 -6.02
CA ALA A 419 -3.17 16.12 -7.48
C ALA A 419 -1.89 15.79 -8.26
N SER A 420 -0.73 16.15 -7.72
CA SER A 420 0.59 15.86 -8.32
C SER A 420 0.94 14.37 -8.26
N VAL A 421 0.58 13.69 -7.18
CA VAL A 421 0.82 12.25 -7.05
C VAL A 421 -0.15 11.47 -7.93
N ASP A 422 -1.44 11.85 -7.95
CA ASP A 422 -2.45 11.19 -8.79
C ASP A 422 -2.09 11.21 -10.28
N ILE A 423 -1.54 12.32 -10.80
CA ILE A 423 -1.10 12.38 -12.20
C ILE A 423 0.15 11.54 -12.46
N LYS A 424 1.08 11.46 -11.48
CA LYS A 424 2.33 10.70 -11.60
C LYS A 424 2.10 9.19 -11.57
N THR A 425 1.14 8.72 -10.78
CA THR A 425 0.89 7.28 -10.56
C THR A 425 -0.31 6.77 -11.34
N LYS A 426 -0.82 7.55 -12.30
CA LYS A 426 -2.04 7.24 -13.06
C LYS A 426 -1.97 5.85 -13.70
N GLY A 427 -2.96 5.00 -13.42
CA GLY A 427 -3.07 3.65 -13.99
C GLY A 427 -2.14 2.60 -13.36
N GLN A 428 -1.21 3.00 -12.50
CA GLN A 428 -0.27 2.10 -11.80
C GLN A 428 -0.21 2.36 -10.30
N TYR A 429 -1.22 3.03 -9.73
CA TYR A 429 -1.20 3.44 -8.32
C TYR A 429 -0.98 2.25 -7.38
N TYR A 430 -1.46 1.05 -7.70
CA TYR A 430 -1.25 -0.16 -6.90
C TYR A 430 0.23 -0.47 -6.57
N ASN A 431 1.17 -0.15 -7.47
CA ASN A 431 2.61 -0.35 -7.30
C ASN A 431 3.29 0.80 -6.54
N TYR A 432 2.64 1.95 -6.45
CA TYR A 432 3.14 3.14 -5.74
C TYR A 432 2.38 3.40 -4.44
N ALA A 433 1.25 2.72 -4.19
CA ALA A 433 0.36 2.93 -3.07
C ALA A 433 1.09 2.75 -1.75
N ILE A 434 1.86 1.66 -1.62
CA ILE A 434 2.62 1.36 -0.40
C ILE A 434 3.71 2.41 -0.17
N ASP A 435 4.47 2.79 -1.21
CA ASP A 435 5.51 3.82 -1.08
C ASP A 435 4.93 5.20 -0.77
N TRP A 436 3.75 5.52 -1.29
CA TRP A 436 3.03 6.76 -0.99
C TRP A 436 2.52 6.76 0.45
N GLN A 437 1.74 5.73 0.83
CA GLN A 437 1.11 5.62 2.14
C GLN A 437 2.13 5.46 3.26
N THR A 438 3.22 4.71 3.06
CA THR A 438 4.30 4.53 4.06
C THR A 438 5.40 5.58 4.00
N GLY A 439 5.37 6.46 2.99
CA GLY A 439 6.38 7.48 2.78
C GLY A 439 6.02 8.81 3.46
N ALA A 440 7.05 9.64 3.65
CA ALA A 440 6.91 10.98 4.22
C ALA A 440 5.96 11.91 3.43
N GLY A 441 5.66 11.59 2.16
CA GLY A 441 4.73 12.35 1.34
C GLY A 441 3.30 12.34 1.88
N CYS A 442 2.83 11.18 2.34
CA CYS A 442 1.48 11.07 2.91
C CYS A 442 1.41 11.70 4.29
N ASP A 443 2.46 11.60 5.11
CA ASP A 443 2.55 12.32 6.39
C ASP A 443 2.52 13.84 6.22
N ALA A 444 3.22 14.37 5.21
CA ALA A 444 3.18 15.79 4.89
C ALA A 444 1.79 16.24 4.42
N ALA A 445 1.14 15.45 3.55
CA ALA A 445 -0.22 15.73 3.10
C ALA A 445 -1.22 15.71 4.27
N GLY A 446 -1.13 14.69 5.13
CA GLY A 446 -1.92 14.54 6.35
C GLY A 446 -1.72 15.69 7.35
N PHE A 447 -0.47 16.14 7.53
CA PHE A 447 -0.16 17.32 8.33
C PHE A 447 -0.86 18.56 7.77
N PHE A 448 -0.65 18.90 6.50
CA PHE A 448 -1.21 20.11 5.91
C PHE A 448 -2.74 20.13 5.94
N THR A 449 -3.38 18.98 5.73
CA THR A 449 -4.84 18.91 5.69
C THR A 449 -5.46 19.15 7.06
N VAL A 450 -4.99 18.46 8.11
CA VAL A 450 -5.48 18.64 9.48
C VAL A 450 -5.11 20.02 10.01
N PHE A 451 -3.86 20.46 9.82
CA PHE A 451 -3.41 21.78 10.25
C PHE A 451 -4.24 22.90 9.63
N ALA A 452 -4.47 22.84 8.32
CA ALA A 452 -5.24 23.85 7.60
C ALA A 452 -6.70 23.86 8.03
N SER A 453 -7.36 22.70 8.16
CA SER A 453 -8.76 22.64 8.54
C SER A 453 -9.00 23.15 9.96
N GLU A 454 -8.18 22.72 10.92
CA GLU A 454 -8.32 23.10 12.32
C GLU A 454 -7.99 24.58 12.55
N LEU A 455 -6.93 25.11 11.90
CA LEU A 455 -6.61 26.54 11.97
C LEU A 455 -7.70 27.40 11.31
N SER A 456 -8.28 26.95 10.20
CA SER A 456 -9.34 27.68 9.49
C SER A 456 -10.62 27.77 10.34
N ILE A 457 -11.07 26.66 10.92
CA ILE A 457 -12.25 26.59 11.80
C ILE A 457 -12.03 27.42 13.08
N TYR A 458 -10.85 27.31 13.70
CA TYR A 458 -10.51 28.12 14.87
C TYR A 458 -10.53 29.62 14.53
N THR A 459 -9.89 30.01 13.42
CA THR A 459 -9.85 31.41 12.98
C THR A 459 -11.25 31.94 12.68
N LEU A 460 -12.09 31.14 12.04
CA LEU A 460 -13.49 31.50 11.78
C LEU A 460 -14.23 31.77 13.09
N THR A 461 -14.07 30.92 14.08
CA THR A 461 -14.68 31.09 15.41
C THR A 461 -14.25 32.40 16.07
N VAL A 462 -12.95 32.71 16.03
CA VAL A 462 -12.42 33.97 16.56
C VAL A 462 -12.97 35.18 15.80
N ILE A 463 -13.10 35.11 14.47
CA ILE A 463 -13.76 36.16 13.67
C ILE A 463 -15.19 36.37 14.16
N THR A 464 -15.94 35.29 14.40
CA THR A 464 -17.35 35.41 14.81
C THR A 464 -17.51 35.97 16.22
N LEU A 465 -16.64 35.57 17.15
CA LEU A 465 -16.59 36.11 18.51
C LEU A 465 -16.18 37.58 18.53
N GLU A 466 -15.15 37.96 17.75
CA GLU A 466 -14.73 39.36 17.59
C GLU A 466 -15.88 40.23 17.09
N ARG A 467 -16.65 39.72 16.13
CA ARG A 467 -17.77 40.44 15.54
C ARG A 467 -18.96 40.56 16.45
N TRP A 468 -19.33 39.47 17.12
CA TRP A 468 -20.36 39.49 18.13
C TRP A 468 -20.01 40.50 19.24
N HIS A 469 -18.79 40.43 19.77
CA HIS A 469 -18.32 41.35 20.80
C HIS A 469 -18.35 42.81 20.32
N THR A 470 -17.83 43.10 19.12
CA THR A 470 -17.76 44.48 18.61
C THR A 470 -19.15 45.06 18.31
N ILE A 471 -20.10 44.25 17.81
CA ILE A 471 -21.47 44.70 17.51
C ILE A 471 -22.27 44.90 18.80
N THR A 472 -22.21 43.95 19.73
CA THR A 472 -22.97 44.02 21.00
C THR A 472 -22.46 45.14 21.91
N TYR A 473 -21.15 45.42 21.93
CA TYR A 473 -20.54 46.46 22.77
C TYR A 473 -20.14 47.72 22.00
N ALA A 474 -20.72 47.96 20.82
CA ALA A 474 -20.37 49.09 19.94
C ALA A 474 -20.42 50.48 20.63
N MET A 475 -21.25 50.63 21.68
CA MET A 475 -21.47 51.87 22.44
C MET A 475 -20.52 52.06 23.65
N GLN A 476 -19.66 51.09 23.97
CA GLN A 476 -18.70 51.16 25.09
C GLN A 476 -17.25 51.23 24.56
N LEU A 477 -16.72 52.46 24.41
CA LEU A 477 -15.38 52.70 23.84
C LEU A 477 -14.24 52.01 24.60
N ASP A 478 -14.39 51.74 25.90
CA ASP A 478 -13.36 51.13 26.76
C ASP A 478 -13.23 49.60 26.64
N ARG A 479 -14.21 48.93 26.01
CA ARG A 479 -14.24 47.46 25.90
C ARG A 479 -13.75 46.91 24.55
N LYS A 480 -13.16 47.73 23.67
CA LYS A 480 -12.70 47.25 22.35
C LYS A 480 -11.58 46.20 22.47
N VAL A 481 -11.71 45.10 21.73
CA VAL A 481 -10.69 44.05 21.62
C VAL A 481 -9.42 44.66 21.03
N LYS A 482 -8.35 44.69 21.83
CA LYS A 482 -7.05 45.21 21.40
C LYS A 482 -6.31 44.16 20.57
N PHE A 483 -5.49 44.62 19.62
CA PHE A 483 -4.66 43.77 18.77
C PHE A 483 -3.83 42.74 19.55
N ARG A 484 -3.23 43.13 20.69
CA ARG A 484 -2.45 42.21 21.55
C ARG A 484 -3.25 40.99 22.01
N HIS A 485 -4.53 41.16 22.38
CA HIS A 485 -5.37 40.04 22.82
C HIS A 485 -5.67 39.11 21.64
N ALA A 486 -5.99 39.67 20.46
CA ALA A 486 -6.22 38.88 19.26
C ALA A 486 -4.99 38.07 18.84
N SER A 487 -3.78 38.65 18.94
CA SER A 487 -2.53 37.95 18.64
C SER A 487 -2.26 36.78 19.58
N ILE A 488 -2.52 36.93 20.89
CA ILE A 488 -2.36 35.85 21.88
C ILE A 488 -3.36 34.72 21.61
N ILE A 489 -4.63 35.06 21.36
CA ILE A 489 -5.68 34.09 21.03
C ILE A 489 -5.27 33.31 19.76
N MET A 490 -4.84 34.00 18.70
CA MET A 490 -4.39 33.32 17.49
C MET A 490 -3.17 32.43 17.74
N LEU A 491 -2.18 32.87 18.52
CA LEU A 491 -1.03 32.04 18.86
C LEU A 491 -1.44 30.71 19.52
N SER A 492 -2.45 30.74 20.40
CA SER A 492 -2.98 29.51 21.01
C SER A 492 -3.63 28.58 19.98
N GLY A 493 -4.37 29.13 19.02
CA GLY A 493 -4.95 28.36 17.91
C GLY A 493 -3.89 27.73 17.00
N TRP A 494 -2.80 28.44 16.73
CA TRP A 494 -1.66 27.91 15.97
C TRP A 494 -0.99 26.73 16.68
N ILE A 495 -0.72 26.87 17.98
CA ILE A 495 -0.13 25.79 18.78
C ILE A 495 -1.07 24.57 18.81
N PHE A 496 -2.37 24.80 18.99
CA PHE A 496 -3.37 23.74 18.96
C PHE A 496 -3.40 23.01 17.61
N ALA A 497 -3.59 23.73 16.50
CA ALA A 497 -3.68 23.17 15.16
C ALA A 497 -2.40 22.41 14.77
N PHE A 498 -1.24 22.94 15.13
CA PHE A 498 0.04 22.26 14.92
C PHE A 498 0.13 20.95 15.73
N THR A 499 -0.25 21.00 17.01
CA THR A 499 -0.20 19.83 17.89
C THR A 499 -1.08 18.71 17.35
N VAL A 500 -2.35 18.99 17.05
CA VAL A 500 -3.27 17.96 16.54
C VAL A 500 -2.82 17.39 15.19
N ALA A 501 -2.24 18.20 14.31
CA ALA A 501 -1.72 17.73 13.02
C ALA A 501 -0.48 16.82 13.15
N VAL A 502 0.33 16.98 14.20
CA VAL A 502 1.52 16.16 14.46
C VAL A 502 1.20 14.85 15.18
N LEU A 503 0.10 14.78 15.94
CA LEU A 503 -0.26 13.58 16.73
C LEU A 503 -0.28 12.27 15.90
N PRO A 504 -0.83 12.22 14.67
CA PRO A 504 -0.79 11.00 13.86
C PRO A 504 0.62 10.63 13.37
N ILE A 505 1.53 11.60 13.22
CA ILE A 505 2.92 11.34 12.79
C ILE A 505 3.73 10.68 13.90
N ILE A 506 3.47 11.06 15.16
CA ILE A 506 4.14 10.47 16.34
C ILE A 506 3.49 9.14 16.80
N GLY A 507 2.51 8.61 16.06
CA GLY A 507 1.91 7.30 16.29
C GLY A 507 0.66 7.27 17.17
N VAL A 508 -0.01 8.39 17.42
CA VAL A 508 -1.31 8.40 18.13
C VAL A 508 -2.47 7.95 17.22
N SER A 509 -2.32 8.20 15.92
CA SER A 509 -3.21 7.75 14.85
C SER A 509 -2.36 7.49 13.60
N SER A 510 -2.95 7.33 12.43
CA SER A 510 -2.21 7.12 11.18
C SER A 510 -2.86 7.86 10.00
N TYR A 511 -2.03 8.54 9.20
CA TYR A 511 -2.44 9.09 7.90
C TYR A 511 -2.37 8.06 6.77
N MET A 512 -1.76 6.90 7.02
CA MET A 512 -1.38 5.95 5.97
C MET A 512 -2.55 5.09 5.47
N LYS A 513 -3.65 5.03 6.24
CA LYS A 513 -4.76 4.09 5.99
C LYS A 513 -5.55 4.38 4.71
N VAL A 514 -5.67 5.65 4.32
CA VAL A 514 -6.46 6.08 3.14
C VAL A 514 -5.54 6.79 2.15
N SER A 515 -5.72 6.55 0.85
CA SER A 515 -4.88 7.11 -0.23
C SER A 515 -4.78 8.65 -0.26
N ILE A 516 -5.78 9.34 0.30
CA ILE A 516 -5.89 10.80 0.40
C ILE A 516 -5.23 11.35 1.69
N CYS A 517 -4.69 10.48 2.54
CA CYS A 517 -3.90 10.83 3.73
C CYS A 517 -4.69 11.50 4.87
N LEU A 518 -5.96 11.12 5.05
CA LEU A 518 -6.79 11.59 6.16
C LEU A 518 -6.69 10.63 7.35
N PRO A 519 -6.76 11.15 8.59
CA PRO A 519 -6.66 10.33 9.79
C PRO A 519 -7.97 9.57 10.01
N MET A 520 -8.10 8.42 9.36
CA MET A 520 -9.29 7.56 9.41
C MET A 520 -9.00 6.18 10.03
N ASP A 521 -7.90 6.07 10.78
CA ASP A 521 -7.50 4.83 11.43
C ASP A 521 -8.41 4.48 12.63
N ILE A 522 -9.18 3.40 12.49
CA ILE A 522 -10.10 2.88 13.51
C ILE A 522 -9.68 1.52 14.07
N GLU A 523 -8.48 1.03 13.76
CA GLU A 523 -8.04 -0.29 14.23
C GLU A 523 -7.72 -0.30 15.72
N THR A 524 -7.16 0.81 16.23
CA THR A 524 -6.78 0.93 17.64
C THR A 524 -7.76 1.82 18.41
N THR A 525 -7.91 1.57 19.71
CA THR A 525 -8.75 2.41 20.58
C THR A 525 -8.22 3.83 20.69
N LEU A 526 -6.89 4.00 20.68
CA LEU A 526 -6.22 5.29 20.71
C LEU A 526 -6.52 6.12 19.45
N SER A 527 -6.38 5.50 18.27
CA SER A 527 -6.64 6.16 16.99
C SER A 527 -8.12 6.52 16.83
N GLN A 528 -9.03 5.64 17.26
CA GLN A 528 -10.47 5.93 17.30
C GLN A 528 -10.79 7.11 18.24
N ALA A 529 -10.20 7.17 19.43
CA ALA A 529 -10.40 8.27 20.37
C ALA A 529 -9.93 9.61 19.81
N TYR A 530 -8.79 9.64 19.09
CA TYR A 530 -8.29 10.82 18.40
C TYR A 530 -9.28 11.36 17.35
N ILE A 531 -9.84 10.48 16.51
CA ILE A 531 -10.82 10.88 15.49
C ILE A 531 -12.07 11.46 16.15
N ILE A 532 -12.59 10.79 17.19
CA ILE A 532 -13.76 11.26 17.94
C ILE A 532 -13.48 12.62 18.58
N PHE A 533 -12.29 12.82 19.15
CA PHE A 533 -11.87 14.09 19.74
C PHE A 533 -11.91 15.24 18.74
N LEU A 534 -11.35 15.06 17.54
CA LEU A 534 -11.42 16.06 16.47
C LEU A 534 -12.86 16.37 16.04
N LEU A 535 -13.70 15.34 15.90
CA LEU A 535 -15.11 15.53 15.55
C LEU A 535 -15.88 16.31 16.61
N VAL A 536 -15.68 15.99 17.88
CA VAL A 536 -16.33 16.68 18.99
C VAL A 536 -15.94 18.15 19.03
N ILE A 537 -14.66 18.47 18.83
CA ILE A 537 -14.19 19.88 18.74
C ILE A 537 -14.88 20.63 17.61
N ASN A 538 -15.01 20.00 16.44
CA ASN A 538 -15.67 20.61 15.29
C ASN A 538 -17.16 20.87 15.55
N VAL A 539 -17.86 19.94 16.20
CA VAL A 539 -19.26 20.11 16.62
C VAL A 539 -19.41 21.22 17.66
N VAL A 540 -18.58 21.23 18.71
CA VAL A 540 -18.59 22.28 19.74
C VAL A 540 -18.36 23.65 19.12
N THR A 541 -17.41 23.74 18.19
CA THR A 541 -17.08 24.97 17.48
C THR A 541 -18.27 25.48 16.67
N PHE A 542 -18.97 24.59 15.95
CA PHE A 542 -20.17 24.95 15.23
C PHE A 542 -21.28 25.50 16.16
N VAL A 543 -21.49 24.86 17.31
CA VAL A 543 -22.47 25.33 18.31
C VAL A 543 -22.12 26.74 18.80
N VAL A 544 -20.86 26.99 19.14
CA VAL A 544 -20.39 28.32 19.57
C VAL A 544 -20.67 29.38 18.52
N ILE A 545 -20.33 29.09 17.26
CA ILE A 545 -20.60 30.00 16.14
C ILE A 545 -22.11 30.28 16.04
N CYS A 546 -22.95 29.25 16.02
CA CYS A 546 -24.41 29.41 15.96
C CYS A 546 -24.95 30.30 17.09
N THR A 547 -24.54 30.07 18.33
CA THR A 547 -24.96 30.88 19.49
C THR A 547 -24.55 32.36 19.34
N CYS A 548 -23.32 32.62 18.89
CA CYS A 548 -22.84 33.98 18.68
C CYS A 548 -23.68 34.72 17.63
N TYR A 549 -24.05 34.05 16.52
CA TYR A 549 -24.88 34.68 15.49
C TYR A 549 -26.32 34.91 15.90
N ILE A 550 -26.91 34.01 16.67
CA ILE A 550 -28.22 34.25 17.27
C ILE A 550 -28.15 35.52 18.14
N GLY A 551 -27.08 35.68 18.92
CA GLY A 551 -26.80 36.90 19.69
C GLY A 551 -26.66 38.15 18.83
N ILE A 552 -25.91 38.09 17.71
CA ILE A 552 -25.80 39.18 16.74
C ILE A 552 -27.17 39.54 16.15
N TYR A 553 -27.94 38.53 15.71
CA TYR A 553 -29.25 38.71 15.10
C TYR A 553 -30.24 39.40 16.05
N ILE A 554 -30.30 38.97 17.30
CA ILE A 554 -31.13 39.60 18.34
C ILE A 554 -30.69 41.04 18.58
N THR A 555 -29.37 41.29 18.68
CA THR A 555 -28.82 42.64 18.89
C THR A 555 -29.19 43.59 17.75
N VAL A 556 -29.05 43.14 16.50
CA VAL A 556 -29.32 43.94 15.30
C VAL A 556 -30.82 44.22 15.10
N ARG A 557 -31.70 43.32 15.57
CA ARG A 557 -33.15 43.47 15.47
C ARG A 557 -33.76 44.30 16.62
N ASN A 558 -32.97 44.66 17.63
CA ASN A 558 -33.43 45.44 18.77
C ASN A 558 -33.69 46.91 18.34
N PRO A 559 -34.94 47.41 18.41
CA PRO A 559 -35.29 48.76 17.92
C PRO A 559 -34.67 49.90 18.74
N ASN A 560 -34.17 49.62 19.95
CA ASN A 560 -33.52 50.61 20.81
C ASN A 560 -32.06 50.92 20.39
N ILE A 561 -31.51 50.21 19.41
CA ILE A 561 -30.16 50.40 18.88
C ILE A 561 -30.31 50.84 17.42
N VAL A 562 -29.85 52.05 17.09
CA VAL A 562 -29.80 52.53 15.69
C VAL A 562 -28.73 51.75 14.94
N SER A 563 -29.10 50.59 14.39
CA SER A 563 -28.17 49.79 13.57
C SER A 563 -28.08 50.40 12.16
N SER A 564 -26.87 50.66 11.68
CA SER A 564 -26.66 51.14 10.31
C SER A 564 -27.01 50.03 9.31
N ASN A 565 -27.56 50.38 8.14
CA ASN A 565 -27.76 49.46 7.02
C ASN A 565 -26.44 48.77 6.56
N SER A 566 -25.28 49.32 6.92
CA SER A 566 -23.99 48.66 6.72
C SER A 566 -23.82 47.41 7.58
N ASP A 567 -24.31 47.44 8.81
CA ASP A 567 -24.05 46.42 9.82
C ASP A 567 -24.91 45.17 9.58
N THR A 568 -26.14 45.37 9.10
CA THR A 568 -27.03 44.29 8.61
C THR A 568 -26.46 43.60 7.37
N MET A 569 -25.88 44.36 6.43
CA MET A 569 -25.22 43.82 5.24
C MET A 569 -23.95 43.04 5.58
N ILE A 570 -23.19 43.50 6.58
CA ILE A 570 -22.01 42.80 7.09
C ILE A 570 -22.43 41.49 7.80
N ALA A 571 -23.45 41.54 8.66
CA ALA A 571 -23.98 40.36 9.35
C ALA A 571 -24.52 39.30 8.38
N LYS A 572 -25.21 39.71 7.29
CA LYS A 572 -25.69 38.79 6.25
C LYS A 572 -24.54 38.09 5.51
N ARG A 573 -23.47 38.83 5.16
CA ARG A 573 -22.26 38.25 4.54
C ARG A 573 -21.54 37.27 5.47
N MET A 574 -21.50 37.60 6.74
CA MET A 574 -20.96 36.75 7.79
C MET A 574 -21.78 35.47 7.99
N ALA A 575 -23.11 35.53 7.88
CA ALA A 575 -23.97 34.35 7.98
C ALA A 575 -23.79 33.38 6.80
N VAL A 576 -23.61 33.88 5.58
CA VAL A 576 -23.34 33.04 4.39
C VAL A 576 -22.11 32.17 4.61
N LEU A 577 -21.05 32.72 5.23
CA LEU A 577 -19.82 31.97 5.41
C LEU A 577 -19.93 30.85 6.46
N ILE A 578 -20.77 31.01 7.48
CA ILE A 578 -21.07 29.90 8.42
C ILE A 578 -21.77 28.77 7.69
N PHE A 579 -22.80 29.10 6.89
CA PHE A 579 -23.57 28.09 6.18
C PHE A 579 -22.68 27.34 5.20
N THR A 580 -21.81 28.05 4.46
CA THR A 580 -20.81 27.40 3.60
C THR A 580 -19.89 26.47 4.40
N ASN A 581 -19.36 26.90 5.55
CA ASN A 581 -18.52 26.06 6.41
C ASN A 581 -19.28 24.83 6.96
N PHE A 582 -20.53 25.01 7.41
CA PHE A 582 -21.37 23.92 7.91
C PHE A 582 -21.68 22.88 6.83
N PHE A 583 -22.11 23.33 5.64
CA PHE A 583 -22.38 22.42 4.52
C PHE A 583 -21.11 21.71 4.05
N CYS A 584 -19.93 22.33 4.17
CA CYS A 584 -18.66 21.69 3.86
C CYS A 584 -18.24 20.67 4.93
N MET A 585 -18.54 20.90 6.22
CA MET A 585 -18.11 20.02 7.33
C MET A 585 -19.11 18.92 7.71
N ALA A 586 -20.39 19.09 7.37
CA ALA A 586 -21.45 18.13 7.70
C ALA A 586 -21.25 16.73 7.07
N PRO A 587 -20.86 16.60 5.78
CA PRO A 587 -20.59 15.29 5.19
C PRO A 587 -19.43 14.55 5.88
N ILE A 588 -18.33 15.24 6.21
CA ILE A 588 -17.18 14.63 6.91
C ILE A 588 -17.59 14.14 8.29
N SER A 589 -18.32 14.97 9.03
CA SER A 589 -18.79 14.62 10.38
C SER A 589 -19.72 13.40 10.34
N PHE A 590 -20.61 13.33 9.36
CA PHE A 590 -21.48 12.19 9.15
C PHE A 590 -20.69 10.90 8.86
N PHE A 591 -19.73 10.93 7.94
CA PHE A 591 -18.93 9.74 7.59
C PHE A 591 -18.04 9.29 8.73
N ALA A 592 -17.41 10.21 9.44
CA ALA A 592 -16.53 9.88 10.54
C ALA A 592 -17.30 9.30 11.75
N ILE A 593 -18.53 9.78 12.01
CA ILE A 593 -19.43 9.17 13.02
C ILE A 593 -19.91 7.78 12.57
N SER A 594 -20.31 7.63 11.31
CA SER A 594 -20.73 6.36 10.71
C SER A 594 -19.64 5.28 10.82
N ALA A 595 -18.38 5.67 10.53
CA ALA A 595 -17.21 4.83 10.71
C ALA A 595 -16.94 4.51 12.19
N ALA A 596 -17.05 5.49 13.09
CA ALA A 596 -16.86 5.29 14.53
C ALA A 596 -17.89 4.33 15.15
N LEU A 597 -19.12 4.29 14.61
CA LEU A 597 -20.19 3.36 15.03
C LEU A 597 -20.08 1.98 14.38
N LYS A 598 -19.03 1.71 13.58
CA LYS A 598 -18.83 0.46 12.83
C LYS A 598 -20.02 0.10 11.91
N LEU A 599 -20.76 1.10 11.45
CA LEU A 599 -21.90 0.95 10.55
C LEU A 599 -21.65 1.78 9.28
N PRO A 600 -20.73 1.37 8.37
CA PRO A 600 -20.45 2.14 7.16
C PRO A 600 -21.66 2.13 6.22
N LEU A 601 -22.52 3.15 6.34
CA LEU A 601 -23.75 3.28 5.54
C LEU A 601 -23.48 3.52 4.03
N ILE A 602 -22.28 3.99 3.66
CA ILE A 602 -21.82 4.22 2.28
C ILE A 602 -20.32 3.89 2.23
N THR A 603 -19.88 3.16 1.20
CA THR A 603 -18.47 2.81 1.02
C THR A 603 -17.58 4.05 0.83
N VAL A 604 -16.35 4.00 1.33
CA VAL A 604 -15.39 5.13 1.23
C VAL A 604 -15.20 5.57 -0.23
N SER A 605 -15.17 4.63 -1.19
CA SER A 605 -15.08 4.94 -2.63
C SER A 605 -16.22 5.85 -3.14
N LYS A 606 -17.48 5.60 -2.77
CA LYS A 606 -18.61 6.48 -3.15
C LYS A 606 -18.60 7.81 -2.40
N SER A 607 -18.00 7.83 -1.21
CA SER A 607 -17.85 9.02 -0.37
C SER A 607 -16.65 9.89 -0.79
N LYS A 608 -15.68 9.36 -1.55
CA LYS A 608 -14.53 10.13 -2.09
C LYS A 608 -14.99 11.36 -2.86
N PHE A 609 -16.05 11.23 -3.67
CA PHE A 609 -16.60 12.37 -4.41
C PHE A 609 -17.06 13.48 -3.48
N LEU A 610 -17.75 13.12 -2.38
CA LEU A 610 -18.23 14.08 -1.38
C LEU A 610 -17.06 14.69 -0.59
N LEU A 611 -16.09 13.87 -0.20
CA LEU A 611 -14.94 14.28 0.60
C LEU A 611 -14.01 15.21 -0.20
N VAL A 612 -13.65 14.85 -1.43
CA VAL A 612 -12.76 15.64 -2.29
C VAL A 612 -13.43 16.95 -2.76
N LEU A 613 -14.75 16.94 -2.97
CA LEU A 613 -15.48 18.12 -3.40
C LEU A 613 -15.80 19.07 -2.24
N PHE A 614 -16.48 18.60 -1.20
CA PHE A 614 -17.02 19.48 -0.16
C PHE A 614 -15.99 19.92 0.88
N TYR A 615 -15.01 19.07 1.19
CA TYR A 615 -14.00 19.38 2.21
C TYR A 615 -13.15 20.63 1.86
N PRO A 616 -12.71 20.83 0.61
CA PRO A 616 -11.87 21.98 0.27
C PRO A 616 -12.64 23.19 -0.31
N ILE A 617 -13.95 23.04 -0.60
CA ILE A 617 -14.77 24.14 -1.16
C ILE A 617 -14.82 25.35 -0.23
N ASN A 618 -14.77 25.13 1.08
CA ASN A 618 -14.77 26.22 2.05
C ASN A 618 -13.57 27.16 1.83
N SER A 619 -12.38 26.59 1.63
CA SER A 619 -11.14 27.34 1.40
C SER A 619 -11.09 28.09 0.07
N CYS A 620 -11.80 27.63 -0.96
CA CYS A 620 -11.91 28.38 -2.21
C CYS A 620 -12.98 29.48 -2.15
N ALA A 621 -14.05 29.32 -1.36
CA ALA A 621 -15.13 30.30 -1.23
C ALA A 621 -14.74 31.51 -0.36
N ASN A 622 -13.90 31.30 0.67
CA ASN A 622 -13.50 32.32 1.65
C ASN A 622 -12.96 33.64 1.03
N PRO A 623 -12.04 33.62 0.03
CA PRO A 623 -11.59 34.84 -0.68
C PRO A 623 -12.72 35.64 -1.35
N PHE A 624 -13.72 34.97 -1.92
CA PHE A 624 -14.81 35.62 -2.64
C PHE A 624 -15.85 36.22 -1.68
N LEU A 625 -16.08 35.55 -0.55
CA LEU A 625 -17.06 35.94 0.46
C LEU A 625 -16.58 37.16 1.31
N TYR A 626 -15.28 37.26 1.62
CA TYR A 626 -14.77 38.33 2.48
C TYR A 626 -13.91 39.39 1.80
N ALA A 627 -13.12 39.05 0.79
CA ALA A 627 -12.14 39.96 0.24
C ALA A 627 -12.66 40.62 -1.05
N ILE A 628 -12.88 39.85 -2.11
CA ILE A 628 -13.09 40.39 -3.47
C ILE A 628 -14.40 41.18 -3.64
N CYS A 629 -15.42 40.89 -2.81
CA CYS A 629 -16.73 41.56 -2.88
C CYS A 629 -16.86 42.78 -1.94
N THR A 630 -15.82 43.21 -1.25
CA THR A 630 -15.85 44.41 -0.38
C THR A 630 -15.32 45.64 -1.10
N LYS A 631 -15.99 46.80 -0.93
CA LYS A 631 -15.58 48.07 -1.57
C LYS A 631 -14.15 48.48 -1.19
N THR A 632 -13.77 48.27 0.07
CA THR A 632 -12.44 48.61 0.60
C THR A 632 -11.34 47.75 0.00
N PHE A 633 -11.56 46.45 -0.19
CA PHE A 633 -10.60 45.57 -0.84
C PHE A 633 -10.52 45.82 -2.35
N ARG A 634 -11.66 46.05 -3.04
CA ARG A 634 -11.65 46.46 -4.45
C ARG A 634 -10.83 47.74 -4.65
N ARG A 635 -10.97 48.72 -3.75
CA ARG A 635 -10.15 49.94 -3.77
C ARG A 635 -8.66 49.64 -3.60
N ASP A 636 -8.28 48.86 -2.59
CA ASP A 636 -6.88 48.52 -2.33
C ASP A 636 -6.28 47.66 -3.47
N PHE A 637 -7.09 46.79 -4.11
CA PHE A 637 -6.75 46.01 -5.31
C PHE A 637 -6.50 46.91 -6.52
N TYR A 638 -7.41 47.83 -6.84
CA TYR A 638 -7.22 48.77 -7.96
C TYR A 638 -6.06 49.74 -7.72
N TYR A 639 -5.78 50.10 -6.48
CA TYR A 639 -4.60 50.89 -6.12
C TYR A 639 -3.29 50.13 -6.38
N LEU A 640 -3.22 48.85 -6.01
CA LEU A 640 -2.06 47.99 -6.27
C LEU A 640 -1.88 47.74 -7.78
N MET A 641 -2.97 47.47 -8.50
CA MET A 641 -2.96 47.32 -9.97
C MET A 641 -2.51 48.59 -10.69
N GLY A 642 -2.95 49.76 -10.23
CA GLY A 642 -2.48 51.05 -10.74
C GLY A 642 -0.98 51.28 -10.52
N LYS A 643 -0.39 50.72 -9.44
CA LYS A 643 1.05 50.77 -9.17
C LYS A 643 1.87 49.79 -10.03
N LEU A 644 1.22 48.73 -10.53
CA LEU A 644 1.77 47.73 -11.45
C LEU A 644 1.56 48.09 -12.94
N GLY A 645 0.95 49.24 -13.24
CA GLY A 645 0.79 49.76 -14.61
C GLY A 645 -0.47 49.28 -15.35
N CYS A 646 -1.43 48.61 -14.70
CA CYS A 646 -2.71 48.22 -15.29
C CYS A 646 -3.90 48.88 -14.56
N CYS A 647 -4.90 49.36 -15.32
CA CYS A 647 -6.14 49.98 -14.80
C CYS A 647 -5.97 51.34 -14.05
N GLU A 648 -5.11 52.24 -14.54
CA GLU A 648 -4.94 53.61 -13.97
C GLU A 648 -6.25 54.42 -13.89
N LYS A 649 -7.15 54.28 -14.89
CA LYS A 649 -8.43 55.00 -14.91
C LYS A 649 -9.35 54.64 -13.73
N GLN A 650 -9.45 53.36 -13.35
CA GLN A 650 -10.23 52.93 -12.17
C GLN A 650 -9.57 53.36 -10.85
N ALA A 651 -8.23 53.36 -10.77
CA ALA A 651 -7.51 53.81 -9.58
C ALA A 651 -7.70 55.32 -9.31
N GLN A 652 -7.83 56.13 -10.36
CA GLN A 652 -8.13 57.57 -10.24
C GLN A 652 -9.57 57.86 -9.76
N ILE A 653 -10.57 57.11 -10.24
CA ILE A 653 -11.98 57.29 -9.81
C ILE A 653 -12.16 57.09 -8.30
N PHE A 654 -11.46 56.11 -7.72
CA PHE A 654 -11.49 55.89 -6.26
C PHE A 654 -10.67 56.92 -5.46
N ARG A 655 -9.70 57.61 -6.09
CA ARG A 655 -9.01 58.75 -5.46
C ARG A 655 -9.96 59.97 -5.34
N THR A 656 -10.78 60.24 -6.35
CA THR A 656 -11.67 61.43 -6.37
C THR A 656 -12.85 61.38 -5.40
N GLU A 657 -13.35 60.19 -5.03
CA GLU A 657 -14.36 60.04 -3.95
C GLU A 657 -13.83 60.46 -2.56
N THR A 658 -12.50 60.45 -2.37
CA THR A 658 -11.87 60.84 -1.10
C THR A 658 -11.81 62.37 -0.94
N SER A 659 -11.66 63.10 -2.06
CA SER A 659 -11.64 64.56 -2.09
C SER A 659 -13.04 65.20 -1.96
N SER A 660 -14.11 64.54 -2.41
CA SER A 660 -15.48 65.08 -2.28
C SER A 660 -16.05 64.97 -0.87
N SER A 661 -15.64 63.97 -0.09
CA SER A 661 -16.06 63.81 1.32
C SER A 661 -15.31 64.75 2.29
N ALA A 662 -14.15 65.29 1.89
CA ALA A 662 -13.40 66.26 2.69
C ALA A 662 -13.95 67.69 2.55
N HIS A 663 -14.56 68.04 1.41
CA HIS A 663 -15.13 69.38 1.19
C HIS A 663 -16.52 69.62 1.81
N THR A 664 -17.20 68.58 2.31
CA THR A 664 -18.53 68.72 2.93
C THR A 664 -18.52 68.99 4.44
N LEU A 665 -17.34 69.07 5.07
CA LEU A 665 -17.20 69.22 6.53
C LEU A 665 -16.74 70.61 7.01
N HIS A 666 -16.49 71.56 6.10
CA HIS A 666 -16.08 72.93 6.45
C HIS A 666 -16.86 73.99 5.66
N THR A 667 -18.16 74.17 5.97
CA THR A 667 -18.85 75.47 5.96
C THR A 667 -20.29 75.28 6.45
N ARG A 668 -20.50 75.37 7.76
CA ARG A 668 -21.83 75.65 8.32
C ARG A 668 -21.68 76.56 9.53
N ASN A 669 -21.63 77.86 9.28
CA ASN A 669 -22.02 78.93 10.23
C ASN A 669 -22.04 80.28 9.50
N GLY A 670 -23.19 80.96 9.50
CA GLY A 670 -23.29 82.39 9.16
C GLY A 670 -24.48 82.82 8.28
N HIS A 671 -25.60 83.16 8.95
CA HIS A 671 -26.59 84.23 8.72
C HIS A 671 -27.07 84.66 7.30
N CYS A 672 -28.39 84.92 7.24
CA CYS A 672 -29.21 85.43 6.13
C CYS A 672 -28.76 86.77 5.51
N ALA A 673 -28.91 86.91 4.19
CA ALA A 673 -29.42 88.11 3.51
C ALA A 673 -29.84 87.81 2.05
N THR A 674 -30.81 88.57 1.58
CA THR A 674 -31.57 88.55 0.31
C THR A 674 -30.81 89.08 -0.92
N GLY A 675 -31.10 88.58 -2.14
CA GLY A 675 -30.70 89.25 -3.40
C GLY A 675 -30.92 88.43 -4.69
N SER A 676 -31.15 89.09 -5.82
CA SER A 676 -31.87 88.64 -7.04
C SER A 676 -31.07 88.02 -8.21
N LYS A 677 -31.78 87.21 -9.03
CA LYS A 677 -31.81 87.06 -10.53
C LYS A 677 -30.54 87.17 -11.41
N SER A 678 -30.49 86.27 -12.43
CA SER A 678 -29.94 86.40 -13.83
C SER A 678 -29.00 85.24 -14.20
N SER A 679 -29.41 84.20 -14.94
CA SER A 679 -29.38 83.98 -16.42
C SER A 679 -28.00 83.93 -17.12
N THR A 680 -27.82 82.85 -17.93
CA THR A 680 -26.93 82.65 -19.12
C THR A 680 -25.40 82.64 -18.87
N SER A 681 -24.51 81.92 -19.57
CA SER A 681 -24.52 80.90 -20.62
C SER A 681 -23.05 80.48 -20.85
N SER A 682 -22.82 79.21 -21.23
CA SER A 682 -21.72 78.64 -22.05
C SER A 682 -20.51 79.49 -22.49
N ILE A 683 -19.32 78.87 -22.54
CA ILE A 683 -18.55 78.58 -23.78
C ILE A 683 -17.30 77.74 -23.46
N TYR A 684 -17.10 76.66 -24.23
CA TYR A 684 -15.87 75.87 -24.31
C TYR A 684 -14.88 76.57 -25.25
N THR A 685 -13.58 76.46 -24.95
CA THR A 685 -12.51 76.63 -25.95
C THR A 685 -11.41 75.61 -25.71
N LEU A 686 -11.23 74.74 -26.71
CA LEU A 686 -10.08 73.85 -26.90
C LEU A 686 -9.13 74.48 -27.92
N VAL A 687 -7.92 73.89 -28.02
CA VAL A 687 -6.91 73.95 -29.12
C VAL A 687 -5.71 74.90 -28.79
N PRO A 688 -4.42 74.58 -29.12
CA PRO A 688 -3.67 73.31 -29.07
C PRO A 688 -2.11 73.39 -28.82
N ILE A 689 -1.51 72.23 -28.49
CA ILE A 689 -0.26 71.55 -28.97
C ILE A 689 1.10 72.30 -29.11
N SER A 690 2.18 71.73 -28.53
CA SER A 690 3.41 71.35 -29.26
C SER A 690 4.28 70.31 -28.53
N HIS A 691 4.65 69.27 -29.31
CA HIS A 691 5.64 68.18 -29.20
C HIS A 691 5.74 67.28 -27.96
#